data_AF-A0A2P6TB29-F1
#
_entry.id   AF-A0A2P6TB29-F1
#
_cell.length_a   1.000
_cell.length_b   1.000
_cell.length_c   1.000
_cell.angle_alpha   90.00
_cell.angle_beta   90.00
_cell.angle_gamma   90.00
#
_symmetry.space_group_name_H-M   'P 1'
#
loop_
_entity.id
_entity.type
_entity.pdbx_description
1 polymer ?
#
loop_
_entity_poly.entity_id
_entity_poly.type
_entity_poly.pdbx_seq_one_letter_code
_entity_poly.pdbx_strand_id
1 'polypeptide(L)'
;MPAEVEEIVAAARQAAASGIAVAQLTRADFPLPTLGPLLEQFRRNCLQGLGFQLLRGFPVDQLSRAETVAGFYGLGLYWGHARSQNAAGHVVGHVKDLGYHPDDPTVRVYQTKAAQPWHVDTCDLVALLCLKKARAGGRSAWVSSLAIYNRLLREQPDLVQELMAPFYYDRKGEVKTGEAGYFGRPVLNFYQGYLTVYYNDRMIREAQRFREVPRLTATQEEALQAVTDLANDPQLHLEWDLEPGDIQLLHNWNQLHMRTAFEDHPGFENRRHLLRLHLTHEKARPLDPAVFGPGQPGNRMGVYTDTTVHTAPLDADLAANSGHAVNVNGGNISGTLPASWWDNTEWAGPNIAIRYSLLSGAAACGAGITGGCIKAAVSKGFMQMGQFLEAPAGANYRLSLKLRAPTSAGLPVQLQLRQTGEPYIAYGQALTAAGAGWMQLEIAFAHVPSTAANAGSKNAPIFFVIVSGGPGTLFLAEPVLVALPPGTAAPVVQLAPPAGAVPRAFFCLNTNHDFDSDSAPRYVWPALDFGTWRSWDSGLVWATIQPLGRGQFDWTRMDAAVKRAVARRQQILFTLGQTPTWASSKPSEPSVYGPGRGSPPKNTSDWFAFVAAMARRYKGRIQAYEVWNEPDIQGPEGFYNGSPESLVALEAATASALAQEDPKALLLTPAMSGGNGATQLGWLGRYLKAGGGRHAHAVGWHAYVAAPEAAVNGIEAVRQLLKVHNLSHLPVWNTEGGLSLDQVGPNSRFAAGFVSRSMLVDWALGLQRSCWYAYDNTMYEGLDLLVGTDQTKPYVLNPAGKAYQQTMAWLMGARMLSVGQRTDGIWVAELALPASSAARRAWALWSPAGNKSFKVVAAWRAAYWQDASSGAMVPFEAGVDSSVIPGIVPLLIVSYFAAS
;
A
#
# COMPACT_ATOMS: atom_id res chain seq x y z
N MET A 1 1.13 6.07 -30.26
CA MET A 1 1.43 7.26 -29.42
C MET A 1 2.37 8.16 -30.23
N PRO A 2 2.94 9.28 -29.74
CA PRO A 2 4.03 9.93 -30.47
C PRO A 2 5.19 8.95 -30.67
N ALA A 3 5.79 8.90 -31.86
CA ALA A 3 6.80 7.92 -32.22
C ALA A 3 8.06 8.03 -31.33
N GLU A 4 8.37 9.24 -30.87
CA GLU A 4 9.49 9.56 -29.99
C GLU A 4 9.35 8.92 -28.60
N VAL A 5 8.11 8.82 -28.08
CA VAL A 5 7.85 8.18 -26.79
C VAL A 5 8.11 6.67 -26.89
N GLU A 6 7.64 6.05 -27.97
CA GLU A 6 7.86 4.62 -28.22
C GLU A 6 9.35 4.30 -28.38
N GLU A 7 10.11 5.19 -29.04
CA GLU A 7 11.56 5.08 -29.19
C GLU A 7 12.29 5.14 -27.82
N ILE A 8 11.92 6.09 -26.95
CA ILE A 8 12.46 6.18 -25.58
C ILE A 8 12.15 4.90 -24.80
N VAL A 9 10.91 4.41 -24.85
CA VAL A 9 10.51 3.20 -24.11
C VAL A 9 11.31 1.98 -24.57
N ALA A 10 11.48 1.81 -25.88
CA ALA A 10 12.26 0.71 -26.43
C ALA A 10 13.73 0.77 -25.98
N ALA A 11 14.38 1.94 -26.11
CA ALA A 11 15.77 2.12 -25.72
C ALA A 11 15.98 1.95 -24.19
N ALA A 12 15.07 2.48 -23.37
CA ALA A 12 15.10 2.34 -21.91
C ALA A 12 15.02 0.88 -21.47
N ARG A 13 14.09 0.12 -22.04
CA ARG A 13 13.94 -1.32 -21.76
C ARG A 13 15.17 -2.11 -22.20
N GLN A 14 15.69 -1.83 -23.39
CA GLN A 14 16.90 -2.50 -23.89
C GLN A 14 18.12 -2.21 -22.99
N ALA A 15 18.34 -0.95 -22.61
CA ALA A 15 19.45 -0.56 -21.77
C ALA A 15 19.36 -1.22 -20.38
N ALA A 16 18.18 -1.21 -19.75
CA ALA A 16 17.94 -1.89 -18.48
C ALA A 16 18.14 -3.42 -18.57
N ALA A 17 17.75 -4.04 -19.70
CA ALA A 17 17.91 -5.47 -19.93
C ALA A 17 19.34 -5.90 -20.30
N SER A 18 20.22 -4.98 -20.69
CA SER A 18 21.60 -5.30 -21.08
C SER A 18 22.44 -5.84 -19.90
N GLY A 19 22.19 -5.35 -18.69
CA GLY A 19 23.00 -5.59 -17.49
C GLY A 19 24.28 -4.78 -17.42
N ILE A 20 24.49 -3.84 -18.37
CA ILE A 20 25.49 -2.78 -18.24
C ILE A 20 25.00 -1.85 -17.13
N ALA A 21 25.88 -1.49 -16.20
CA ALA A 21 25.52 -0.51 -15.16
C ALA A 21 25.13 0.81 -15.82
N VAL A 22 24.06 1.48 -15.36
CA VAL A 22 23.56 2.71 -16.00
C VAL A 22 24.66 3.77 -16.15
N ALA A 23 25.52 3.93 -15.14
CA ALA A 23 26.65 4.85 -15.16
C ALA A 23 27.73 4.52 -16.22
N GLN A 24 27.69 3.32 -16.81
CA GLN A 24 28.60 2.86 -17.86
C GLN A 24 27.97 2.86 -19.26
N LEU A 25 26.67 3.17 -19.37
CA LEU A 25 26.01 3.23 -20.67
C LEU A 25 26.65 4.30 -21.55
N THR A 26 26.89 3.93 -22.80
CA THR A 26 27.35 4.83 -23.85
C THR A 26 26.22 5.11 -24.83
N ARG A 27 26.42 6.10 -25.72
CA ARG A 27 25.42 6.43 -26.75
C ARG A 27 25.12 5.25 -27.68
N ALA A 28 26.06 4.33 -27.86
CA ALA A 28 25.85 3.12 -28.65
C ALA A 28 24.89 2.13 -27.96
N ASP A 29 24.85 2.14 -26.62
CA ASP A 29 23.98 1.30 -25.82
C ASP A 29 22.55 1.87 -25.69
N PHE A 30 22.36 3.14 -26.10
CA PHE A 30 21.07 3.86 -26.06
C PHE A 30 20.77 4.57 -27.40
N PRO A 31 20.53 3.82 -28.49
CA PRO A 31 20.32 4.42 -29.80
C PRO A 31 18.93 5.06 -29.95
N LEU A 32 18.92 6.36 -30.26
CA LEU A 32 17.74 7.16 -30.65
C LEU A 32 17.93 7.74 -32.07
N PRO A 33 17.73 6.97 -33.15
CA PRO A 33 17.87 7.46 -34.52
C PRO A 33 16.95 8.66 -34.86
N THR A 34 15.73 8.73 -34.33
CA THR A 34 14.79 9.80 -34.68
C THR A 34 14.78 10.95 -33.68
N LEU A 35 14.75 10.65 -32.38
CA LEU A 35 14.75 11.65 -31.31
C LEU A 35 16.16 12.24 -31.05
N GLY A 36 17.22 11.49 -31.30
CA GLY A 36 18.60 11.89 -31.03
C GLY A 36 19.01 13.25 -31.63
N PRO A 37 18.76 13.51 -32.93
CA PRO A 37 19.03 14.81 -33.56
C PRO A 37 18.30 15.98 -32.88
N LEU A 38 17.08 15.76 -32.39
CA LEU A 38 16.30 16.77 -31.66
C LEU A 38 16.91 17.05 -30.29
N LEU A 39 17.33 16.01 -29.55
CA LEU A 39 18.02 16.18 -28.26
C LEU A 39 19.33 16.96 -28.41
N GLU A 40 20.08 16.73 -29.49
CA GLU A 40 21.28 17.51 -29.78
C GLU A 40 20.97 18.97 -30.13
N GLN A 41 19.86 19.22 -30.84
CA GLN A 41 19.39 20.58 -31.07
C GLN A 41 19.01 21.25 -29.75
N PHE A 42 18.37 20.54 -28.83
CA PHE A 42 18.07 21.05 -27.51
C PHE A 42 19.34 21.42 -26.74
N ARG A 43 20.34 20.54 -26.72
CA ARG A 43 21.65 20.87 -26.15
C ARG A 43 22.25 22.16 -26.74
N ARG A 44 22.21 22.32 -28.07
CA ARG A 44 22.69 23.54 -28.76
C ARG A 44 21.92 24.78 -28.30
N ASN A 45 20.59 24.71 -28.29
CA ASN A 45 19.73 25.82 -27.85
C ASN A 45 20.01 26.22 -26.39
N CYS A 46 20.28 25.27 -25.50
CA CYS A 46 20.64 25.59 -24.11
C CYS A 46 22.05 26.22 -24.03
N LEU A 47 23.07 25.63 -24.65
CA LEU A 47 24.45 26.12 -24.50
C LEU A 47 24.74 27.41 -25.28
N GLN A 48 24.07 27.62 -26.42
CA GLN A 48 24.40 28.68 -27.38
C GLN A 48 23.20 29.61 -27.69
N GLY A 49 22.00 29.29 -27.19
CA GLY A 49 20.78 30.05 -27.44
C GLY A 49 20.15 30.54 -26.14
N LEU A 50 18.88 30.17 -25.93
CA LEU A 50 18.01 30.68 -24.87
C LEU A 50 18.47 30.34 -23.44
N GLY A 51 19.35 29.35 -23.26
CA GLY A 51 19.85 28.98 -21.94
C GLY A 51 18.98 27.99 -21.17
N PHE A 52 17.72 27.78 -21.56
CA PHE A 52 16.83 26.80 -20.93
C PHE A 52 15.86 26.19 -21.95
N GLN A 53 15.39 24.97 -21.68
CA GLN A 53 14.28 24.30 -22.38
C GLN A 53 13.49 23.39 -21.44
N LEU A 54 12.22 23.18 -21.80
CA LEU A 54 11.33 22.23 -21.17
C LEU A 54 10.88 21.20 -22.22
N LEU A 55 11.13 19.91 -21.96
CA LEU A 55 10.53 18.80 -22.68
C LEU A 55 9.38 18.25 -21.85
N ARG A 56 8.32 17.80 -22.52
CA ARG A 56 7.15 17.19 -21.86
C ARG A 56 6.90 15.79 -22.39
N GLY A 57 6.30 14.96 -21.54
CA GLY A 57 5.81 13.64 -21.95
C GLY A 57 6.85 12.52 -21.94
N PHE A 58 7.89 12.61 -21.10
CA PHE A 58 8.71 11.44 -20.80
C PHE A 58 7.83 10.36 -20.12
N PRO A 59 7.85 9.09 -20.57
CA PRO A 59 6.85 8.08 -20.22
C PRO A 59 7.08 7.42 -18.84
N VAL A 60 7.06 8.22 -17.77
CA VAL A 60 7.29 7.77 -16.38
C VAL A 60 6.25 6.76 -15.88
N ASP A 61 5.06 6.76 -16.47
CA ASP A 61 3.93 5.86 -16.17
C ASP A 61 4.03 4.50 -16.87
N GLN A 62 4.87 4.39 -17.91
CA GLN A 62 5.06 3.17 -18.71
C GLN A 62 6.37 2.43 -18.40
N LEU A 63 7.24 3.04 -17.61
CA LEU A 63 8.60 2.57 -17.32
C LEU A 63 8.77 2.26 -15.83
N SER A 64 9.54 1.21 -15.52
CA SER A 64 10.01 0.94 -14.15
C SER A 64 10.88 2.07 -13.64
N ARG A 65 11.17 2.03 -12.35
CA ARG A 65 12.22 2.86 -11.79
C ARG A 65 13.57 2.65 -12.51
N ALA A 66 13.97 1.39 -12.72
CA ALA A 66 15.22 1.06 -13.39
C ALA A 66 15.25 1.57 -14.84
N GLU A 67 14.18 1.33 -15.61
CA GLU A 67 14.06 1.82 -16.98
C GLU A 67 13.95 3.34 -17.05
N THR A 68 13.29 3.99 -16.10
CA THR A 68 13.19 5.45 -16.03
C THR A 68 14.56 6.07 -15.77
N VAL A 69 15.34 5.51 -14.84
CA VAL A 69 16.72 5.95 -14.55
C VAL A 69 17.61 5.72 -15.77
N ALA A 70 17.54 4.54 -16.40
CA ALA A 70 18.28 4.25 -17.63
C ALA A 70 17.88 5.16 -18.79
N GLY A 71 16.58 5.41 -18.95
CA GLY A 71 16.02 6.26 -20.00
C GLY A 71 16.43 7.72 -19.82
N PHE A 72 16.31 8.27 -18.61
CA PHE A 72 16.72 9.64 -18.32
C PHE A 72 18.24 9.83 -18.49
N TYR A 73 19.04 8.89 -18.00
CA TYR A 73 20.49 8.89 -18.23
C TYR A 73 20.82 8.77 -19.72
N GLY A 74 20.11 7.90 -20.45
CA GLY A 74 20.23 7.69 -21.89
C GLY A 74 20.00 8.98 -22.70
N LEU A 75 18.97 9.77 -22.36
CA LEU A 75 18.79 11.11 -22.93
C LEU A 75 19.97 12.03 -22.60
N GLY A 76 20.50 11.95 -21.37
CA GLY A 76 21.69 12.66 -20.92
C GLY A 76 22.91 12.49 -21.83
N LEU A 77 23.10 11.30 -22.41
CA LEU A 77 24.20 10.99 -23.33
C LEU A 77 24.17 11.81 -24.63
N TYR A 78 23.02 12.37 -25.00
CA TYR A 78 22.86 13.28 -26.14
C TYR A 78 23.12 14.75 -25.77
N TRP A 79 23.11 15.07 -24.48
CA TRP A 79 23.34 16.42 -23.96
C TRP A 79 24.77 16.62 -23.44
N GLY A 80 25.42 15.58 -22.92
CA GLY A 80 26.81 15.62 -22.48
C GLY A 80 27.23 14.42 -21.65
N HIS A 81 28.36 14.55 -20.98
CA HIS A 81 28.93 13.55 -20.08
C HIS A 81 28.49 13.81 -18.66
N ALA A 82 27.91 12.79 -18.03
CA ALA A 82 27.45 12.89 -16.65
C ALA A 82 28.62 13.06 -15.67
N ARG A 83 28.40 13.90 -14.67
CA ARG A 83 29.37 14.20 -13.60
C ARG A 83 28.82 13.74 -12.27
N SER A 84 29.75 13.41 -11.38
CA SER A 84 29.41 13.12 -9.99
C SER A 84 28.79 14.35 -9.32
N GLN A 85 27.69 14.14 -8.61
CA GLN A 85 26.90 15.20 -7.96
C GLN A 85 27.16 15.29 -6.45
N ASN A 86 27.84 14.30 -5.88
CA ASN A 86 28.16 14.17 -4.46
C ASN A 86 29.35 13.20 -4.25
N ALA A 87 29.81 13.04 -3.02
CA ALA A 87 30.94 12.15 -2.69
C ALA A 87 30.66 10.66 -2.97
N ALA A 88 29.37 10.25 -2.97
CA ALA A 88 28.94 8.88 -3.28
C ALA A 88 29.04 8.53 -4.78
N GLY A 89 29.34 9.50 -5.64
CA GLY A 89 29.54 9.26 -7.06
C GLY A 89 28.26 9.23 -7.88
N HIS A 90 27.15 9.73 -7.35
CA HIS A 90 25.88 9.72 -8.07
C HIS A 90 25.96 10.55 -9.35
N VAL A 91 25.86 9.88 -10.50
CA VAL A 91 25.72 10.53 -11.81
C VAL A 91 24.26 10.79 -12.17
N VAL A 92 23.34 9.99 -11.61
CA VAL A 92 21.90 10.29 -11.54
C VAL A 92 21.56 10.58 -10.08
N GLY A 93 21.15 11.81 -9.79
CA GLY A 93 20.80 12.25 -8.43
C GLY A 93 19.29 12.15 -8.18
N HIS A 94 18.89 11.94 -6.94
CA HIS A 94 17.48 11.95 -6.52
C HIS A 94 17.17 13.18 -5.67
N VAL A 95 16.24 14.01 -6.15
CA VAL A 95 15.78 15.23 -5.48
C VAL A 95 14.42 14.94 -4.83
N LYS A 96 14.44 14.66 -3.53
CA LYS A 96 13.28 14.32 -2.69
C LYS A 96 13.59 14.56 -1.21
N ASP A 97 12.56 14.70 -0.38
CA ASP A 97 12.75 14.81 1.07
C ASP A 97 13.14 13.47 1.71
N LEU A 98 14.26 13.47 2.44
CA LEU A 98 14.81 12.34 3.18
C LEU A 98 14.66 12.49 4.70
N GLY A 99 14.01 13.56 5.17
CA GLY A 99 13.80 13.81 6.60
C GLY A 99 14.97 14.48 7.32
N TYR A 100 15.97 14.99 6.59
CA TYR A 100 17.07 15.73 7.18
C TYR A 100 16.68 17.15 7.59
N HIS A 101 17.39 17.71 8.57
CA HIS A 101 17.17 19.08 9.02
C HIS A 101 17.90 20.09 8.11
N PRO A 102 17.22 21.15 7.62
CA PRO A 102 17.83 22.10 6.69
C PRO A 102 18.93 22.95 7.32
N ASP A 103 18.99 23.07 8.64
CA ASP A 103 20.02 23.88 9.34
C ASP A 103 21.34 23.11 9.59
N ASP A 104 21.38 21.80 9.30
CA ASP A 104 22.64 21.07 9.35
C ASP A 104 23.54 21.52 8.19
N PRO A 105 24.74 22.08 8.47
CA PRO A 105 25.60 22.64 7.44
C PRO A 105 26.17 21.57 6.49
N THR A 106 26.08 20.27 6.83
CA THR A 106 26.53 19.16 5.97
C THR A 106 25.41 18.60 5.08
N VAL A 107 24.15 18.92 5.39
CA VAL A 107 22.99 18.47 4.61
C VAL A 107 22.87 19.27 3.31
N ARG A 108 22.48 18.58 2.23
CA ARG A 108 22.15 19.20 0.94
C ARG A 108 20.65 19.50 0.89
N VAL A 109 20.29 20.74 0.57
CA VAL A 109 18.89 21.25 0.62
C VAL A 109 17.92 20.43 -0.22
N TYR A 110 18.39 19.90 -1.35
CA TYR A 110 17.58 19.07 -2.25
C TYR A 110 17.04 17.80 -1.57
N GLN A 111 17.63 17.40 -0.43
CA GLN A 111 17.23 16.26 0.42
C GLN A 111 16.19 16.63 1.49
N THR A 112 15.66 17.86 1.45
CA THR A 112 14.72 18.41 2.45
C THR A 112 13.51 19.09 1.78
N LYS A 113 12.47 19.39 2.58
CA LYS A 113 11.27 20.16 2.17
C LYS A 113 11.46 21.68 2.10
N ALA A 114 12.57 22.19 2.63
CA ALA A 114 12.84 23.62 2.67
C ALA A 114 12.98 24.21 1.25
N ALA A 115 12.77 25.52 1.11
CA ALA A 115 13.08 26.19 -0.15
C ALA A 115 14.56 25.99 -0.49
N GLN A 116 14.86 25.77 -1.78
CA GLN A 116 16.21 25.78 -2.30
C GLN A 116 16.39 27.11 -3.06
N PRO A 117 17.07 28.11 -2.46
CA PRO A 117 17.17 29.46 -3.03
C PRO A 117 17.89 29.50 -4.38
N TRP A 118 17.92 30.67 -5.01
CA TRP A 118 18.62 30.91 -6.27
C TRP A 118 20.08 30.46 -6.22
N HIS A 119 20.44 29.55 -7.11
CA HIS A 119 21.80 29.00 -7.18
C HIS A 119 22.15 28.54 -8.60
N VAL A 120 23.42 28.16 -8.75
CA VAL A 120 23.92 27.29 -9.81
C VAL A 120 24.64 26.09 -9.22
N ASP A 121 24.74 25.02 -10.00
CA ASP A 121 25.46 23.79 -9.67
C ASP A 121 26.91 23.83 -10.20
N THR A 122 27.63 22.71 -10.14
CA THR A 122 29.01 22.57 -10.66
C THR A 122 29.05 21.76 -11.95
N CYS A 123 28.39 22.24 -13.00
CA CYS A 123 28.34 21.60 -14.32
C CYS A 123 28.05 22.62 -15.45
N ASP A 124 28.04 22.17 -16.71
CA ASP A 124 27.62 23.02 -17.84
C ASP A 124 26.11 22.99 -18.02
N LEU A 125 25.48 21.80 -17.94
CA LEU A 125 24.03 21.63 -18.06
C LEU A 125 23.47 20.91 -16.82
N VAL A 126 22.32 21.38 -16.34
CA VAL A 126 21.51 20.72 -15.30
C VAL A 126 20.22 20.25 -15.94
N ALA A 127 19.88 18.97 -15.76
CA ALA A 127 18.58 18.45 -16.16
C ALA A 127 17.81 17.92 -14.94
N LEU A 128 16.51 18.17 -14.86
CA LEU A 128 15.60 17.50 -13.91
C LEU A 128 14.50 16.78 -14.66
N LEU A 129 14.17 15.55 -14.25
CA LEU A 129 12.96 14.83 -14.66
C LEU A 129 12.01 14.72 -13.47
N CYS A 130 10.77 15.16 -13.63
CA CYS A 130 9.73 15.00 -12.62
C CYS A 130 9.08 13.61 -12.70
N LEU A 131 9.06 12.91 -11.56
CA LEU A 131 8.44 11.59 -11.43
C LEU A 131 7.15 11.67 -10.62
N LYS A 132 7.17 12.47 -9.56
CA LYS A 132 6.03 12.71 -8.68
C LYS A 132 6.08 14.12 -8.10
N LYS A 133 4.93 14.80 -8.07
CA LYS A 133 4.79 16.15 -7.52
C LYS A 133 4.65 16.13 -5.99
N ALA A 134 4.90 17.28 -5.38
CA ALA A 134 4.46 17.55 -4.01
C ALA A 134 2.94 17.77 -3.97
N ARG A 135 2.34 17.64 -2.79
CA ARG A 135 0.94 17.98 -2.55
C ARG A 135 0.70 19.47 -2.73
N ALA A 136 1.62 20.29 -2.23
CA ALA A 136 1.59 21.75 -2.37
C ALA A 136 3.03 22.30 -2.44
N GLY A 137 3.22 23.39 -3.19
CA GLY A 137 4.53 24.02 -3.39
C GLY A 137 5.50 23.20 -4.25
N GLY A 138 6.80 23.43 -4.07
CA GLY A 138 7.86 22.69 -4.76
C GLY A 138 8.06 23.06 -6.23
N ARG A 139 7.64 24.28 -6.58
CA ARG A 139 7.68 24.86 -7.93
C ARG A 139 9.13 25.19 -8.31
N SER A 140 9.50 24.94 -9.56
CA SER A 140 10.81 25.33 -10.10
C SER A 140 10.75 26.77 -10.60
N ALA A 141 11.86 27.51 -10.51
CA ALA A 141 11.97 28.79 -11.22
C ALA A 141 13.38 29.02 -11.77
N TRP A 142 13.45 29.88 -12.79
CA TRP A 142 14.66 30.18 -13.55
C TRP A 142 14.76 31.68 -13.84
N VAL A 143 15.97 32.24 -13.79
CA VAL A 143 16.25 33.62 -14.15
C VAL A 143 17.59 33.74 -14.88
N SER A 144 17.62 34.61 -15.90
CA SER A 144 18.84 34.90 -16.65
C SER A 144 19.82 35.71 -15.81
N SER A 145 20.96 35.11 -15.45
CA SER A 145 22.00 35.81 -14.71
C SER A 145 22.64 36.94 -15.52
N LEU A 146 22.55 36.90 -16.85
CA LEU A 146 22.96 38.01 -17.73
C LEU A 146 22.01 39.20 -17.62
N ALA A 147 20.71 38.96 -17.45
CA ALA A 147 19.74 40.02 -17.22
C ALA A 147 19.99 40.70 -15.87
N ILE A 148 20.27 39.91 -14.83
CA ILE A 148 20.66 40.41 -13.50
C ILE A 148 21.94 41.25 -13.62
N TYR A 149 22.99 40.73 -14.27
CA TYR A 149 24.23 41.47 -14.50
C TYR A 149 24.01 42.80 -15.22
N ASN A 150 23.25 42.80 -16.33
CA ASN A 150 22.97 44.02 -17.09
C ASN A 150 22.12 45.03 -16.31
N ARG A 151 21.31 44.57 -15.35
CA ARG A 151 20.56 45.44 -14.46
C ARG A 151 21.47 46.06 -13.41
N LEU A 152 22.27 45.25 -12.73
CA LEU A 152 23.27 45.72 -11.76
C LEU A 152 24.29 46.65 -12.40
N LEU A 153 24.79 46.35 -13.59
CA LEU A 153 25.76 47.21 -14.29
C LEU A 153 25.20 48.61 -14.59
N ARG A 154 23.89 48.71 -14.87
CA ARG A 154 23.23 49.99 -15.16
C ARG A 154 22.92 50.78 -13.90
N GLU A 155 22.56 50.11 -12.81
CA GLU A 155 21.98 50.74 -11.62
C GLU A 155 22.97 50.84 -10.45
N GLN A 156 23.83 49.85 -10.30
CA GLN A 156 24.73 49.65 -9.15
C GLN A 156 26.09 49.06 -9.60
N PRO A 157 26.86 49.76 -10.46
CA PRO A 157 28.10 49.22 -11.04
C PRO A 157 29.18 48.88 -10.01
N ASP A 158 29.19 49.55 -8.85
CA ASP A 158 30.13 49.24 -7.77
C ASP A 158 29.90 47.84 -7.18
N LEU A 159 28.63 47.39 -7.10
CA LEU A 159 28.31 46.03 -6.68
C LEU A 159 28.74 45.00 -7.72
N VAL A 160 28.74 45.34 -9.01
CA VAL A 160 29.29 44.46 -10.05
C VAL A 160 30.79 44.24 -9.84
N GLN A 161 31.53 45.29 -9.50
CA GLN A 161 32.95 45.18 -9.19
C GLN A 161 33.18 44.27 -7.97
N GLU A 162 32.37 44.41 -6.92
CA GLU A 162 32.46 43.55 -5.73
C GLU A 162 32.14 42.09 -6.07
N LEU A 163 31.14 41.81 -6.91
CA LEU A 163 30.79 40.46 -7.36
C LEU A 163 31.89 39.78 -8.19
N MET A 164 32.85 40.54 -8.72
CA MET A 164 34.05 40.03 -9.39
C MET A 164 35.22 39.76 -8.41
N ALA A 165 35.11 40.17 -7.15
CA ALA A 165 36.05 39.81 -6.10
C ALA A 165 35.79 38.36 -5.61
N PRO A 166 36.78 37.70 -4.96
CA PRO A 166 36.60 36.33 -4.47
C PRO A 166 35.56 36.21 -3.34
N PHE A 167 34.61 35.29 -3.50
CA PHE A 167 33.73 34.76 -2.45
C PHE A 167 34.13 33.33 -2.10
N TYR A 168 33.85 32.88 -0.88
CA TYR A 168 34.23 31.54 -0.41
C TYR A 168 33.00 30.66 -0.23
N TYR A 169 33.05 29.43 -0.73
CA TYR A 169 31.94 28.47 -0.76
C TYR A 169 32.28 27.21 0.03
N ASP A 170 31.32 26.68 0.80
CA ASP A 170 31.49 25.45 1.58
C ASP A 170 31.49 24.20 0.69
N ARG A 171 32.39 23.23 0.93
CA ARG A 171 32.42 21.94 0.20
C ARG A 171 31.47 20.88 0.76
N LYS A 172 30.70 21.20 1.80
CA LYS A 172 29.78 20.31 2.52
C LYS A 172 30.44 19.05 3.08
N GLY A 173 31.72 19.14 3.43
CA GLY A 173 32.51 17.99 3.90
C GLY A 173 32.97 17.05 2.79
N GLU A 174 32.69 17.35 1.52
CA GLU A 174 33.11 16.54 0.36
C GLU A 174 34.47 17.04 -0.15
N VAL A 175 35.52 16.67 0.57
CA VAL A 175 36.87 17.21 0.44
C VAL A 175 37.85 16.10 0.05
N LYS A 176 38.78 16.38 -0.87
CA LYS A 176 39.90 15.46 -1.17
C LYS A 176 41.00 15.56 -0.13
N THR A 177 41.84 14.54 -0.01
CA THR A 177 43.00 14.60 0.88
C THR A 177 43.86 15.83 0.57
N GLY A 178 44.04 16.71 1.57
CA GLY A 178 44.83 17.93 1.46
C GLY A 178 44.09 19.18 0.97
N GLU A 179 42.80 19.10 0.62
CA GLU A 179 41.99 20.28 0.31
C GLU A 179 41.39 20.92 1.59
N ALA A 180 41.14 22.24 1.55
CA ALA A 180 40.36 22.91 2.59
C ALA A 180 38.87 22.56 2.49
N GLY A 181 38.11 22.74 3.59
CA GLY A 181 36.66 22.55 3.62
C GLY A 181 35.84 23.56 2.79
N TYR A 182 36.51 24.51 2.13
CA TYR A 182 35.93 25.57 1.33
C TYR A 182 36.76 25.83 0.06
N PHE A 183 36.25 26.63 -0.86
CA PHE A 183 36.99 27.13 -2.03
C PHE A 183 36.61 28.57 -2.38
N GLY A 184 37.54 29.35 -2.92
CA GLY A 184 37.32 30.76 -3.29
C GLY A 184 37.10 30.94 -4.80
N ARG A 185 36.04 31.65 -5.20
CA ARG A 185 35.73 32.06 -6.58
C ARG A 185 34.88 33.34 -6.61
N PRO A 186 35.00 34.20 -7.63
CA PRO A 186 34.07 35.30 -7.80
C PRO A 186 32.69 34.81 -8.23
N VAL A 187 31.66 35.62 -7.95
CA VAL A 187 30.30 35.37 -8.45
C VAL A 187 30.23 35.64 -9.95
N LEU A 188 30.88 36.71 -10.42
CA LEU A 188 30.95 37.10 -11.83
C LEU A 188 32.37 36.93 -12.36
N ASN A 189 32.53 36.20 -13.46
CA ASN A 189 33.84 36.00 -14.08
C ASN A 189 33.79 36.13 -15.61
N PHE A 190 34.48 37.12 -16.16
CA PHE A 190 34.66 37.27 -17.60
C PHE A 190 35.89 36.51 -18.09
N TYR A 191 35.71 35.66 -19.09
CA TYR A 191 36.81 34.95 -19.73
C TYR A 191 36.54 34.74 -21.21
N GLN A 192 37.48 35.16 -22.08
CA GLN A 192 37.40 35.02 -23.53
C GLN A 192 36.03 35.47 -24.13
N GLY A 193 35.50 36.59 -23.64
CA GLY A 193 34.23 37.16 -24.12
C GLY A 193 32.97 36.54 -23.50
N TYR A 194 33.09 35.58 -22.57
CA TYR A 194 31.95 34.97 -21.88
C TYR A 194 31.88 35.41 -20.42
N LEU A 195 30.70 35.82 -19.96
CA LEU A 195 30.39 36.01 -18.54
C LEU A 195 29.90 34.70 -17.92
N THR A 196 30.66 34.13 -17.00
CA THR A 196 30.25 32.99 -16.18
C THR A 196 29.77 33.47 -14.83
N VAL A 197 28.59 32.98 -14.40
CA VAL A 197 28.04 33.28 -13.08
C VAL A 197 28.10 32.03 -12.20
N TYR A 198 28.77 32.14 -11.06
CA TYR A 198 28.80 31.12 -10.00
C TYR A 198 28.16 31.70 -8.75
N TYR A 199 26.84 31.57 -8.61
CA TYR A 199 26.10 32.13 -7.48
C TYR A 199 25.50 31.02 -6.63
N ASN A 200 25.76 31.06 -5.33
CA ASN A 200 25.11 30.20 -4.33
C ASN A 200 25.25 30.85 -2.95
N ASP A 201 24.36 31.79 -2.64
CA ASP A 201 24.39 32.58 -1.39
C ASP A 201 24.46 31.69 -0.14
N ARG A 202 23.69 30.60 -0.14
CA ARG A 202 23.70 29.65 0.98
C ARG A 202 25.08 29.04 1.23
N MET A 203 25.75 28.55 0.19
CA MET A 203 27.11 27.98 0.35
C MET A 203 28.14 29.04 0.77
N ILE A 204 27.94 30.31 0.39
CA ILE A 204 28.78 31.43 0.82
C ILE A 204 28.61 31.68 2.32
N ARG A 205 27.36 31.74 2.78
CA ARG A 205 27.03 31.94 4.19
C ARG A 205 27.49 30.78 5.05
N GLU A 206 27.32 29.54 4.60
CA GLU A 206 27.76 28.35 5.33
C GLU A 206 29.29 28.28 5.45
N ALA A 207 30.05 28.77 4.46
CA ALA A 207 31.50 28.83 4.53
C ALA A 207 32.02 29.72 5.67
N GLN A 208 31.21 30.66 6.16
CA GLN A 208 31.56 31.52 7.30
C GLN A 208 31.76 30.73 8.60
N ARG A 209 31.36 29.46 8.68
CA ARG A 209 31.69 28.60 9.83
C ARG A 209 33.18 28.29 9.95
N PHE A 210 33.94 28.37 8.86
CA PHE A 210 35.39 28.18 8.87
C PHE A 210 36.07 29.45 9.33
N ARG A 211 37.01 29.33 10.28
CA ARG A 211 37.68 30.49 10.89
C ARG A 211 38.61 31.19 9.90
N GLU A 212 39.15 30.43 8.96
CA GLU A 212 40.11 30.82 7.93
C GLU A 212 39.46 31.60 6.78
N VAL A 213 38.14 31.51 6.64
CA VAL A 213 37.38 32.25 5.62
C VAL A 213 37.23 33.71 6.05
N PRO A 214 37.63 34.69 5.21
CA PRO A 214 37.35 36.10 5.43
C PRO A 214 35.87 36.37 5.68
N ARG A 215 35.59 37.24 6.64
CA ARG A 215 34.23 37.67 6.94
C ARG A 215 33.68 38.49 5.78
N LEU A 216 32.41 38.29 5.44
CA LEU A 216 31.74 39.09 4.42
C LEU A 216 31.77 40.57 4.80
N THR A 217 32.16 41.43 3.87
CA THR A 217 32.07 42.88 4.04
C THR A 217 30.62 43.34 3.89
N ALA A 218 30.30 44.55 4.37
CA ALA A 218 28.96 45.11 4.19
C ALA A 218 28.59 45.23 2.69
N THR A 219 29.54 45.62 1.85
CA THR A 219 29.35 45.71 0.38
C THR A 219 29.14 44.34 -0.25
N GLN A 220 29.80 43.29 0.24
CA GLN A 220 29.55 41.91 -0.22
C GLN A 220 28.15 41.43 0.14
N GLU A 221 27.68 41.71 1.36
CA GLU A 221 26.31 41.40 1.77
C GLU A 221 25.29 42.15 0.90
N GLU A 222 25.51 43.44 0.65
CA GLU A 222 24.67 44.26 -0.24
C GLU A 222 24.65 43.69 -1.68
N ALA A 223 25.81 43.29 -2.20
CA ALA A 223 25.93 42.69 -3.53
C ALA A 223 25.18 41.35 -3.65
N LEU A 224 25.28 40.47 -2.66
CA LEU A 224 24.57 39.19 -2.63
C LEU A 224 23.05 39.39 -2.52
N GLN A 225 22.62 40.38 -1.73
CA GLN A 225 21.21 40.75 -1.58
C GLN A 225 20.65 41.32 -2.90
N ALA A 226 21.38 42.22 -3.57
CA ALA A 226 20.96 42.81 -4.83
C ALA A 226 20.76 41.76 -5.94
N VAL A 227 21.61 40.72 -5.99
CA VAL A 227 21.40 39.56 -6.88
C VAL A 227 20.13 38.81 -6.53
N THR A 228 19.88 38.55 -5.24
CA THR A 228 18.68 37.85 -4.77
C THR A 228 17.40 38.63 -5.09
N ASP A 229 17.40 39.93 -4.85
CA ASP A 229 16.23 40.79 -5.07
C ASP A 229 15.87 40.85 -6.55
N LEU A 230 16.85 41.00 -7.43
CA LEU A 230 16.65 40.94 -8.88
C LEU A 230 16.21 39.55 -9.35
N ALA A 231 16.77 38.49 -8.77
CA ALA A 231 16.34 37.13 -9.10
C ALA A 231 14.87 36.87 -8.69
N ASN A 232 14.42 37.49 -7.59
CA ASN A 232 13.03 37.43 -7.13
C ASN A 232 12.08 38.39 -7.85
N ASP A 233 12.57 39.29 -8.70
CA ASP A 233 11.72 40.19 -9.47
C ASP A 233 10.87 39.37 -10.47
N PRO A 234 9.52 39.39 -10.35
CA PRO A 234 8.64 38.64 -11.24
C PRO A 234 8.71 39.09 -12.70
N GLN A 235 9.33 40.25 -13.00
CA GLN A 235 9.60 40.68 -14.37
C GLN A 235 10.83 39.99 -14.99
N LEU A 236 11.70 39.41 -14.18
CA LEU A 236 12.96 38.81 -14.63
C LEU A 236 12.93 37.27 -14.63
N HIS A 237 12.12 36.64 -13.77
CA HIS A 237 12.10 35.19 -13.62
C HIS A 237 10.84 34.53 -14.15
N LEU A 238 10.95 33.22 -14.39
CA LEU A 238 9.85 32.33 -14.76
C LEU A 238 9.68 31.26 -13.67
N GLU A 239 8.46 31.07 -13.20
CA GLU A 239 8.10 29.96 -12.30
C GLU A 239 7.29 28.90 -13.07
N TRP A 240 7.49 27.64 -12.72
CA TRP A 240 6.86 26.52 -13.41
C TRP A 240 6.60 25.33 -12.50
N ASP A 241 5.42 24.74 -12.65
CA ASP A 241 5.06 23.46 -12.05
C ASP A 241 5.44 22.34 -13.02
N LEU A 242 6.49 21.57 -12.68
CA LEU A 242 6.90 20.41 -13.47
C LEU A 242 5.90 19.27 -13.25
N GLU A 243 5.23 18.86 -14.32
CA GLU A 243 4.34 17.69 -14.31
C GLU A 243 5.14 16.38 -14.39
N PRO A 244 4.63 15.24 -13.89
CA PRO A 244 5.27 13.94 -14.11
C PRO A 244 5.56 13.71 -15.60
N GLY A 245 6.82 13.40 -15.93
CA GLY A 245 7.30 13.28 -17.31
C GLY A 245 7.89 14.57 -17.90
N ASP A 246 7.78 15.72 -17.23
CA ASP A 246 8.45 16.94 -17.65
C ASP A 246 9.96 16.87 -17.35
N ILE A 247 10.77 17.26 -18.33
CA ILE A 247 12.22 17.43 -18.21
C ILE A 247 12.59 18.90 -18.39
N GLN A 248 13.17 19.53 -17.38
CA GLN A 248 13.85 20.81 -17.56
C GLN A 248 15.31 20.56 -17.96
N LEU A 249 15.86 21.37 -18.85
CA LEU A 249 17.28 21.40 -19.20
C LEU A 249 17.79 22.84 -19.19
N LEU A 250 18.79 23.14 -18.34
CA LEU A 250 19.28 24.48 -18.08
C LEU A 250 20.79 24.58 -18.36
N HIS A 251 21.24 25.69 -18.93
CA HIS A 251 22.63 26.09 -18.96
C HIS A 251 23.00 26.72 -17.63
N ASN A 252 23.73 25.94 -16.83
CA ASN A 252 23.97 26.20 -15.43
C ASN A 252 24.70 27.53 -15.17
N TRP A 253 25.57 27.95 -16.09
CA TRP A 253 26.39 29.16 -15.95
C TRP A 253 25.65 30.47 -16.26
N ASN A 254 24.45 30.43 -16.84
CA ASN A 254 23.66 31.63 -17.13
C ASN A 254 22.20 31.60 -16.66
N GLN A 255 21.73 30.46 -16.14
CA GLN A 255 20.40 30.33 -15.53
C GLN A 255 20.54 30.08 -14.03
N LEU A 256 20.31 31.10 -13.21
CA LEU A 256 20.07 30.84 -11.80
C LEU A 256 18.75 30.10 -11.69
N HIS A 257 18.69 29.14 -10.79
CA HIS A 257 17.50 28.34 -10.59
C HIS A 257 17.22 28.11 -9.11
N MET A 258 15.94 27.88 -8.80
CA MET A 258 15.48 27.72 -7.42
C MET A 258 14.29 26.75 -7.37
N ARG A 259 13.93 26.36 -6.15
CA ARG A 259 12.72 25.61 -5.84
C ARG A 259 12.03 26.20 -4.61
N THR A 260 10.71 26.42 -4.66
CA THR A 260 9.96 26.82 -3.47
C THR A 260 9.94 25.72 -2.40
N ALA A 261 9.60 26.10 -1.16
CA ALA A 261 9.28 25.11 -0.12
C ALA A 261 8.06 24.27 -0.53
N PHE A 262 7.94 23.06 0.02
CA PHE A 262 6.85 22.15 -0.35
C PHE A 262 6.34 21.28 0.80
N GLU A 263 5.13 20.77 0.59
CA GLU A 263 4.49 19.76 1.44
C GLU A 263 4.27 18.48 0.61
N ASP A 264 4.69 17.34 1.15
CA ASP A 264 4.48 16.05 0.50
C ASP A 264 3.08 15.49 0.73
N HIS A 265 2.66 14.55 -0.13
CA HIS A 265 1.54 13.69 0.18
C HIS A 265 1.89 12.77 1.36
N PRO A 266 0.88 12.35 2.17
CA PRO A 266 1.09 11.34 3.20
C PRO A 266 1.61 10.02 2.61
N GLY A 267 2.52 9.37 3.34
CA GLY A 267 3.17 8.12 2.94
C GLY A 267 4.48 8.34 2.17
N PHE A 268 5.52 7.58 2.52
CA PHE A 268 6.87 7.76 1.98
C PHE A 268 6.91 7.55 0.45
N GLU A 269 6.14 6.59 -0.04
CA GLU A 269 5.98 6.23 -1.45
C GLU A 269 5.32 7.32 -2.30
N ASN A 270 4.64 8.29 -1.67
CA ASN A 270 3.89 9.37 -2.33
C ASN A 270 4.58 10.72 -2.29
N ARG A 271 5.80 10.79 -1.78
CA ARG A 271 6.58 12.04 -1.71
C ARG A 271 7.01 12.52 -3.08
N ARG A 272 7.22 13.84 -3.18
CA ARG A 272 7.79 14.51 -4.36
C ARG A 272 9.13 13.87 -4.72
N HIS A 273 9.31 13.55 -6.00
CA HIS A 273 10.53 12.89 -6.48
C HIS A 273 10.90 13.35 -7.88
N LEU A 274 12.09 13.93 -8.01
CA LEU A 274 12.71 14.28 -9.29
C LEU A 274 14.04 13.53 -9.44
N LEU A 275 14.42 13.18 -10.66
CA LEU A 275 15.79 12.78 -11.00
C LEU A 275 16.57 14.01 -11.46
N ARG A 276 17.90 14.02 -11.25
CA ARG A 276 18.80 15.08 -11.68
C ARG A 276 20.02 14.55 -12.43
N LEU A 277 20.43 15.24 -13.48
CA LEU A 277 21.72 15.05 -14.15
C LEU A 277 22.53 16.35 -14.10
N HIS A 278 23.82 16.21 -13.78
CA HIS A 278 24.84 17.24 -14.01
C HIS A 278 25.68 16.80 -15.19
N LEU A 279 25.73 17.61 -16.26
CA LEU A 279 26.38 17.24 -17.51
C LEU A 279 27.45 18.27 -17.90
N THR A 280 28.53 17.80 -18.52
CA THR A 280 29.52 18.64 -19.21
C THR A 280 29.62 18.26 -20.67
N HIS A 281 30.00 19.21 -21.53
CA HIS A 281 30.06 18.96 -22.97
C HIS A 281 31.31 19.58 -23.61
N GLU A 282 31.92 18.89 -24.58
CA GLU A 282 33.16 19.33 -25.26
C GLU A 282 33.01 20.70 -25.95
N LYS A 283 31.81 20.96 -26.50
CA LYS A 283 31.45 22.25 -27.13
C LYS A 283 30.95 23.31 -26.14
N ALA A 284 31.10 23.12 -24.83
CA ALA A 284 30.78 24.16 -23.85
C ALA A 284 31.78 25.31 -23.93
N ARG A 285 31.37 26.50 -23.47
CA ARG A 285 32.23 27.70 -23.47
C ARG A 285 33.51 27.53 -22.64
N PRO A 286 34.60 28.23 -22.96
CA PRO A 286 35.79 28.26 -22.11
C PRO A 286 35.47 28.85 -20.73
N LEU A 287 36.14 28.34 -19.71
CA LEU A 287 36.13 28.88 -18.34
C LEU A 287 37.56 29.30 -18.00
N ASP A 288 37.71 30.31 -17.15
CA ASP A 288 39.02 30.77 -16.72
C ASP A 288 39.74 29.66 -15.93
N PRO A 289 40.87 29.12 -16.43
CA PRO A 289 41.61 28.07 -15.73
C PRO A 289 42.12 28.50 -14.35
N ALA A 290 42.35 29.81 -14.13
CA ALA A 290 42.77 30.35 -12.84
C ALA A 290 41.66 30.27 -11.78
N VAL A 291 40.39 30.31 -12.20
CA VAL A 291 39.22 30.31 -11.29
C VAL A 291 38.59 28.92 -11.17
N PHE A 292 38.48 28.21 -12.29
CA PHE A 292 37.76 26.93 -12.37
C PHE A 292 38.69 25.71 -12.46
N GLY A 293 40.02 25.93 -12.50
CA GLY A 293 41.02 24.89 -12.61
C GLY A 293 41.27 24.43 -14.05
N PRO A 294 42.23 23.51 -14.28
CA PRO A 294 42.72 23.13 -15.61
C PRO A 294 41.77 22.21 -16.40
N GLY A 295 40.53 22.02 -15.95
CA GLY A 295 39.59 21.08 -16.56
C GLY A 295 39.17 21.49 -17.98
N GLN A 296 39.41 20.61 -18.95
CA GLN A 296 38.98 20.82 -20.34
C GLN A 296 37.45 20.73 -20.47
N PRO A 297 36.80 21.50 -21.36
CA PRO A 297 35.41 21.30 -21.74
C PRO A 297 35.09 19.83 -22.02
N GLY A 298 33.95 19.33 -21.53
CA GLY A 298 33.57 17.91 -21.63
C GLY A 298 34.06 17.03 -20.49
N ASN A 299 35.16 17.38 -19.80
CA ASN A 299 35.69 16.63 -18.66
C ASN A 299 36.17 17.57 -17.54
N ARG A 300 35.27 18.42 -17.05
CA ARG A 300 35.54 19.37 -15.96
C ARG A 300 34.45 19.30 -14.90
N MET A 301 34.73 19.89 -13.73
CA MET A 301 33.77 20.02 -12.62
C MET A 301 33.22 18.68 -12.10
N GLY A 302 32.17 18.76 -11.27
CA GLY A 302 31.60 17.67 -10.48
C GLY A 302 32.22 17.58 -9.08
N VAL A 303 31.59 16.77 -8.22
CA VAL A 303 32.05 16.51 -6.86
C VAL A 303 32.82 15.20 -6.82
N TYR A 304 34.10 15.25 -6.46
CA TYR A 304 34.96 14.08 -6.39
C TYR A 304 35.78 14.11 -5.11
N THR A 305 35.76 13.01 -4.36
CA THR A 305 36.71 12.66 -3.31
C THR A 305 37.66 11.57 -3.82
N ASP A 306 38.61 11.14 -2.99
CA ASP A 306 39.59 10.10 -3.38
C ASP A 306 38.95 8.71 -3.62
N THR A 307 37.71 8.51 -3.18
CA THR A 307 36.98 7.23 -3.27
C THR A 307 35.77 7.28 -4.22
N THR A 308 35.56 8.39 -4.93
CA THR A 308 34.36 8.56 -5.77
C THR A 308 34.37 7.63 -6.97
N VAL A 309 33.35 6.78 -7.09
CA VAL A 309 33.09 5.89 -8.24
C VAL A 309 31.70 6.19 -8.77
N HIS A 310 31.56 6.34 -10.09
CA HIS A 310 30.27 6.68 -10.69
C HIS A 310 29.21 5.60 -10.47
N THR A 311 28.07 6.02 -9.94
CA THR A 311 26.92 5.18 -9.64
C THR A 311 25.62 5.88 -10.06
N ALA A 312 24.61 5.12 -10.42
CA ALA A 312 23.29 5.62 -10.79
C ALA A 312 22.27 4.81 -9.99
N PRO A 313 22.01 5.19 -8.72
CA PRO A 313 21.10 4.43 -7.88
C PRO A 313 19.66 4.53 -8.40
N LEU A 314 18.80 3.61 -7.95
CA LEU A 314 17.39 3.58 -8.35
C LEU A 314 16.51 4.48 -7.48
N ASP A 315 16.95 4.78 -6.25
CA ASP A 315 16.37 5.79 -5.37
C ASP A 315 17.49 6.53 -4.63
N ALA A 316 17.16 7.51 -3.80
CA ALA A 316 18.15 8.21 -3.00
C ALA A 316 18.88 7.23 -2.05
N ASP A 317 20.16 6.96 -2.30
CA ASP A 317 20.98 6.18 -1.38
C ASP A 317 21.11 6.94 -0.05
N LEU A 318 20.61 6.32 1.02
CA LEU A 318 20.98 6.67 2.39
C LEU A 318 22.14 5.75 2.77
N ALA A 319 23.26 6.31 3.21
CA ALA A 319 24.45 5.52 3.56
C ALA A 319 24.06 4.39 4.54
N ALA A 320 24.38 3.14 4.19
CA ALA A 320 23.82 1.92 4.76
C ALA A 320 24.07 1.69 6.27
N ASN A 321 24.73 2.62 6.98
CA ASN A 321 24.98 2.56 8.42
C ASN A 321 24.77 3.90 9.16
N SER A 322 24.26 4.94 8.50
CA SER A 322 23.82 6.16 9.19
C SER A 322 22.34 6.01 9.53
N GLY A 323 22.01 5.96 10.82
CA GLY A 323 20.62 6.15 11.22
C GLY A 323 20.16 7.55 10.80
N HIS A 324 18.93 7.70 10.34
CA HIS A 324 18.34 9.01 10.10
C HIS A 324 17.34 9.35 11.22
N ALA A 325 17.26 10.64 11.54
CA ALA A 325 16.26 11.13 12.47
C ALA A 325 14.88 11.06 11.81
N VAL A 326 13.92 10.48 12.53
CA VAL A 326 12.50 10.58 12.20
C VAL A 326 11.92 11.67 13.09
N ASN A 327 11.24 12.64 12.50
CA ASN A 327 10.45 13.63 13.22
C ASN A 327 9.30 14.09 12.30
N VAL A 328 8.20 13.36 12.34
CA VAL A 328 7.03 13.59 11.49
C VAL A 328 5.77 13.68 12.34
N ASN A 329 4.65 14.12 11.75
CA ASN A 329 3.38 14.30 12.45
C ASN A 329 3.51 15.19 13.71
N GLY A 330 4.18 16.34 13.57
CA GLY A 330 4.39 17.30 14.68
C GLY A 330 5.25 16.76 15.84
N GLY A 331 6.08 15.75 15.60
CA GLY A 331 6.92 15.12 16.62
C GLY A 331 6.25 14.02 17.43
N ASN A 332 5.03 13.64 17.07
CA ASN A 332 4.37 12.46 17.63
C ASN A 332 5.01 11.15 17.16
N ILE A 333 5.61 11.15 15.97
CA ILE A 333 6.44 10.06 15.46
C ILE A 333 7.87 10.60 15.45
N SER A 334 8.71 10.06 16.33
CA SER A 334 10.10 10.52 16.39
C SER A 334 11.10 9.45 16.77
N GLY A 335 12.39 9.73 16.58
CA GLY A 335 13.48 8.86 17.00
C GLY A 335 14.49 8.64 15.88
N THR A 336 15.11 7.46 15.86
CA THR A 336 16.12 7.11 14.85
C THR A 336 15.81 5.76 14.23
N LEU A 337 15.84 5.69 12.90
CA LEU A 337 15.73 4.46 12.11
C LEU A 337 17.01 4.23 11.30
N PRO A 338 17.35 2.97 10.96
CA PRO A 338 18.36 2.70 9.95
C PRO A 338 18.02 3.39 8.62
N ALA A 339 19.04 3.75 7.85
CA ALA A 339 18.91 4.32 6.51
C ALA A 339 17.97 3.52 5.57
N SER A 340 17.92 2.21 5.74
CA SER A 340 17.14 1.28 4.92
C SER A 340 15.67 1.15 5.31
N TRP A 341 15.24 1.76 6.42
CA TRP A 341 13.89 1.61 6.97
C TRP A 341 13.18 2.96 7.08
N TRP A 342 11.92 3.04 6.67
CA TRP A 342 11.14 4.26 6.79
C TRP A 342 9.91 4.06 7.66
N ASP A 343 9.54 5.10 8.41
CA ASP A 343 8.18 5.20 8.93
C ASP A 343 7.22 5.43 7.77
N ASN A 344 6.11 4.70 7.80
CA ASN A 344 4.98 4.89 6.91
C ASN A 344 3.67 4.90 7.71
N THR A 345 3.66 5.61 8.85
CA THR A 345 2.49 5.73 9.75
C THR A 345 1.89 7.14 9.74
N GLU A 346 2.60 8.15 9.22
CA GLU A 346 2.19 9.56 9.24
C GLU A 346 0.78 9.81 8.66
N TRP A 347 0.36 9.03 7.65
CA TRP A 347 -0.96 9.14 7.03
C TRP A 347 -2.14 8.86 7.97
N ALA A 348 -1.91 8.15 9.08
CA ALA A 348 -2.97 7.79 10.03
C ALA A 348 -3.41 8.95 10.96
N GLY A 349 -2.86 10.16 10.74
CA GLY A 349 -3.31 11.38 11.41
C GLY A 349 -2.79 11.55 12.84
N PRO A 350 -3.40 12.46 13.65
CA PRO A 350 -2.85 12.90 14.93
C PRO A 350 -2.98 11.87 16.07
N ASN A 351 -3.66 10.74 15.82
CA ASN A 351 -3.90 9.70 16.83
C ASN A 351 -2.78 8.66 16.92
N ILE A 352 -1.60 8.94 16.35
CA ILE A 352 -0.42 8.07 16.39
C ILE A 352 0.61 8.67 17.33
N ALA A 353 1.26 7.83 18.13
CA ALA A 353 2.44 8.24 18.91
C ALA A 353 3.46 7.09 18.95
N ILE A 354 4.62 7.33 18.36
CA ILE A 354 5.68 6.33 18.17
C ILE A 354 7.04 6.93 18.52
N ARG A 355 7.84 6.15 19.25
CA ARG A 355 9.26 6.43 19.49
C ARG A 355 10.12 5.30 18.92
N TYR A 356 10.94 5.63 17.93
CA TYR A 356 11.92 4.74 17.34
C TYR A 356 13.28 4.85 18.02
N SER A 357 13.98 3.74 18.18
CA SER A 357 15.36 3.73 18.67
C SER A 357 16.16 2.65 17.95
N LEU A 358 17.36 3.01 17.50
CA LEU A 358 18.33 2.04 17.00
C LEU A 358 19.16 1.53 18.17
N LEU A 359 19.13 0.23 18.40
CA LEU A 359 19.85 -0.42 19.49
C LEU A 359 21.00 -1.25 18.92
N SER A 360 22.17 -1.18 19.56
CA SER A 360 23.35 -1.95 19.18
C SER A 360 23.69 -3.01 20.26
N GLY A 361 24.15 -4.17 19.79
CA GLY A 361 24.64 -5.25 20.64
C GLY A 361 23.57 -6.20 21.21
N ALA A 362 24.00 -7.41 21.53
CA ALA A 362 23.14 -8.49 22.03
C ALA A 362 22.48 -8.17 23.38
N ALA A 363 23.08 -7.30 24.21
CA ALA A 363 22.50 -6.89 25.49
C ALA A 363 21.21 -6.07 25.31
N ALA A 364 21.12 -5.24 24.27
CA ALA A 364 19.97 -4.38 24.02
C ALA A 364 18.90 -5.08 23.15
N CYS A 365 19.34 -5.94 22.21
CA CYS A 365 18.45 -6.64 21.29
C CYS A 365 18.01 -8.02 21.79
N GLY A 366 18.80 -8.67 22.64
CA GLY A 366 18.65 -10.07 23.04
C GLY A 366 19.65 -10.97 22.31
N ALA A 367 19.88 -12.16 22.87
CA ALA A 367 20.80 -13.15 22.29
C ALA A 367 20.35 -13.59 20.88
N GLY A 368 21.32 -13.75 19.97
CA GLY A 368 21.08 -14.25 18.60
C GLY A 368 20.81 -13.19 17.53
N ILE A 369 20.94 -11.90 17.85
CA ILE A 369 20.87 -10.78 16.89
C ILE A 369 22.26 -10.16 16.70
N THR A 370 22.75 -10.20 15.46
CA THR A 370 24.02 -9.61 15.01
C THR A 370 23.73 -8.32 14.22
N GLY A 371 24.37 -7.20 14.55
CA GLY A 371 24.23 -5.93 13.81
C GLY A 371 23.26 -4.91 14.40
N GLY A 372 22.51 -5.25 15.45
CA GLY A 372 21.57 -4.34 16.12
C GLY A 372 20.10 -4.64 15.80
N CYS A 373 19.20 -3.83 16.35
CA CYS A 373 17.75 -3.97 16.15
C CYS A 373 17.05 -2.62 16.31
N ILE A 374 15.90 -2.50 15.67
CA ILE A 374 14.99 -1.37 15.82
C ILE A 374 14.06 -1.66 16.98
N LYS A 375 13.91 -0.70 17.89
CA LYS A 375 12.83 -0.67 18.89
C LYS A 375 11.79 0.35 18.46
N ALA A 376 10.58 -0.10 18.16
CA ALA A 376 9.42 0.75 17.90
C ALA A 376 8.49 0.72 19.12
N ALA A 377 8.44 1.81 19.89
CA ALA A 377 7.55 1.97 21.03
C ALA A 377 6.30 2.76 20.62
N VAL A 378 5.19 2.06 20.42
CA VAL A 378 3.89 2.62 20.03
C VAL A 378 3.06 2.84 21.29
N SER A 379 2.86 4.11 21.68
CA SER A 379 2.01 4.44 22.85
C SER A 379 0.57 4.71 22.46
N LYS A 380 0.30 5.10 21.21
CA LYS A 380 -1.05 5.36 20.67
C LYS A 380 -1.15 4.92 19.21
N GLY A 381 -2.27 4.33 18.83
CA GLY A 381 -2.53 3.87 17.46
C GLY A 381 -1.79 2.57 17.11
N PHE A 382 -1.19 2.54 15.93
CA PHE A 382 -0.39 1.43 15.42
C PHE A 382 0.93 1.96 14.84
N MET A 383 1.80 1.08 14.35
CA MET A 383 2.99 1.43 13.58
C MET A 383 2.92 0.74 12.23
N GLN A 384 3.31 1.43 11.17
CA GLN A 384 3.63 0.84 9.88
C GLN A 384 5.01 1.34 9.44
N MET A 385 5.93 0.43 9.19
CA MET A 385 7.27 0.72 8.68
C MET A 385 7.51 -0.06 7.40
N GLY A 386 8.39 0.42 6.52
CA GLY A 386 8.70 -0.27 5.28
C GLY A 386 10.16 -0.21 4.90
N GLN A 387 10.55 -1.12 4.01
CA GLN A 387 11.87 -1.19 3.42
C GLN A 387 11.78 -1.68 1.97
N PHE A 388 12.69 -1.19 1.13
CA PHE A 388 12.90 -1.65 -0.23
C PHE A 388 14.11 -2.58 -0.23
N LEU A 389 13.95 -3.73 -0.87
CA LEU A 389 15.01 -4.69 -1.16
C LEU A 389 15.10 -4.87 -2.67
N GLU A 390 16.25 -5.33 -3.16
CA GLU A 390 16.43 -5.67 -4.57
C GLU A 390 16.79 -7.14 -4.72
N ALA A 391 16.22 -7.79 -5.74
CA ALA A 391 16.60 -9.15 -6.09
C ALA A 391 16.44 -9.43 -7.59
N PRO A 392 17.20 -10.38 -8.16
CA PRO A 392 17.04 -10.80 -9.54
C PRO A 392 15.59 -11.16 -9.92
N ALA A 393 15.14 -10.72 -11.09
CA ALA A 393 13.82 -11.09 -11.60
C ALA A 393 13.79 -12.58 -11.99
N GLY A 394 12.60 -13.19 -11.92
CA GLY A 394 12.38 -14.55 -12.41
C GLY A 394 12.71 -15.70 -11.44
N ALA A 395 13.26 -15.43 -10.26
CA ALA A 395 13.48 -16.43 -9.21
C ALA A 395 12.38 -16.42 -8.13
N ASN A 396 12.35 -17.47 -7.32
CA ASN A 396 11.53 -17.57 -6.11
C ASN A 396 12.35 -17.10 -4.91
N TYR A 397 11.72 -16.39 -3.98
CA TYR A 397 12.38 -15.81 -2.82
C TYR A 397 11.68 -16.17 -1.53
N ARG A 398 12.44 -16.11 -0.43
CA ARG A 398 11.94 -16.10 0.94
C ARG A 398 12.43 -14.84 1.63
N LEU A 399 11.50 -13.96 2.00
CA LEU A 399 11.74 -12.85 2.91
C LEU A 399 11.51 -13.36 4.34
N SER A 400 12.49 -13.14 5.22
CA SER A 400 12.41 -13.50 6.64
C SER A 400 12.69 -12.28 7.49
N LEU A 401 11.85 -12.02 8.49
CA LEU A 401 12.02 -10.92 9.44
C LEU A 401 11.93 -11.46 10.87
N LYS A 402 12.98 -11.26 11.66
CA LYS A 402 12.94 -11.58 13.10
C LYS A 402 12.31 -10.43 13.87
N LEU A 403 11.39 -10.78 14.75
CA LEU A 403 10.66 -9.83 15.58
C LEU A 403 10.36 -10.38 16.98
N ARG A 404 10.14 -9.49 17.95
CA ARG A 404 9.61 -9.84 19.28
C ARG A 404 8.86 -8.67 19.89
N ALA A 405 7.95 -8.93 20.82
CA ALA A 405 7.36 -7.91 21.68
C ALA A 405 7.65 -8.26 23.15
N PRO A 406 7.90 -7.30 24.05
CA PRO A 406 8.22 -7.61 25.43
C PRO A 406 7.02 -8.20 26.22
N THR A 407 5.83 -8.22 25.63
CA THR A 407 4.59 -8.69 26.27
C THR A 407 4.34 -10.16 25.96
N SER A 408 3.89 -10.93 26.95
CA SER A 408 3.38 -12.30 26.75
C SER A 408 1.96 -12.33 26.17
N ALA A 409 1.25 -11.20 26.14
CA ALA A 409 -0.13 -11.09 25.66
C ALA A 409 -0.25 -11.11 24.13
N GLY A 410 0.86 -11.22 23.39
CA GLY A 410 0.88 -11.23 21.92
C GLY A 410 0.55 -9.86 21.32
N LEU A 411 1.51 -9.23 20.64
CA LEU A 411 1.27 -8.04 19.82
C LEU A 411 1.01 -8.49 18.38
N PRO A 412 -0.19 -8.30 17.80
CA PRO A 412 -0.42 -8.63 16.39
C PRO A 412 0.52 -7.85 15.50
N VAL A 413 1.14 -8.54 14.54
CA VAL A 413 2.11 -7.97 13.59
C VAL A 413 1.88 -8.59 12.23
N GLN A 414 1.79 -7.76 11.21
CA GLN A 414 1.69 -8.14 9.81
C GLN A 414 2.95 -7.78 9.07
N LEU A 415 3.47 -8.70 8.26
CA LEU A 415 4.42 -8.42 7.20
C LEU A 415 3.67 -8.51 5.87
N GLN A 416 3.83 -7.52 5.01
CA GLN A 416 3.22 -7.49 3.68
C GLN A 416 4.28 -7.18 2.62
N LEU A 417 4.31 -7.96 1.55
CA LEU A 417 4.97 -7.60 0.30
C LEU A 417 3.99 -6.79 -0.55
N ARG A 418 4.41 -5.62 -1.00
CA ARG A 418 3.59 -4.69 -1.78
C ARG A 418 4.24 -4.34 -3.11
N GLN A 419 3.42 -4.08 -4.11
CA GLN A 419 3.90 -3.51 -5.38
C GLN A 419 4.51 -2.12 -5.13
N THR A 420 5.49 -1.73 -5.94
CA THR A 420 6.26 -0.48 -5.76
C THR A 420 5.62 0.75 -6.42
N GLY A 421 4.35 0.66 -6.81
CA GLY A 421 3.58 1.72 -7.45
C GLY A 421 2.11 1.60 -7.10
N GLU A 422 1.38 2.70 -7.21
CA GLU A 422 -0.05 2.77 -6.94
C GLU A 422 -0.80 1.72 -7.79
N PRO A 423 -1.74 0.94 -7.20
CA PRO A 423 -2.34 1.10 -5.87
C PRO A 423 -1.65 0.33 -4.72
N TYR A 424 -0.35 0.02 -4.82
CA TYR A 424 0.46 -0.61 -3.77
C TYR A 424 -0.11 -1.94 -3.25
N ILE A 425 -0.69 -2.72 -4.16
CA ILE A 425 -1.39 -3.97 -3.86
C ILE A 425 -0.44 -4.94 -3.14
N ALA A 426 -0.90 -5.48 -2.01
CA ALA A 426 -0.20 -6.53 -1.30
C ALA A 426 -0.30 -7.85 -2.10
N TYR A 427 0.83 -8.46 -2.43
CA TYR A 427 0.89 -9.71 -3.19
C TYR A 427 1.47 -10.89 -2.38
N GLY A 428 1.96 -10.59 -1.19
CA GLY A 428 2.37 -11.59 -0.21
C GLY A 428 2.17 -11.02 1.18
N GLN A 429 1.81 -11.86 2.14
CA GLN A 429 1.62 -11.41 3.50
C GLN A 429 1.82 -12.56 4.47
N ALA A 430 2.26 -12.23 5.67
CA ALA A 430 2.31 -13.12 6.81
C ALA A 430 1.87 -12.34 8.03
N LEU A 431 1.10 -12.97 8.91
CA LEU A 431 0.46 -12.32 10.05
C LEU A 431 0.66 -13.20 11.28
N THR A 432 1.04 -12.60 12.41
CA THR A 432 1.36 -13.34 13.63
C THR A 432 1.13 -12.50 14.87
N ALA A 433 1.18 -13.13 16.05
CA ALA A 433 1.17 -12.44 17.35
C ALA A 433 2.56 -12.53 17.99
N ALA A 434 3.28 -11.41 18.02
CA ALA A 434 4.62 -11.28 18.57
C ALA A 434 4.61 -11.47 20.09
N GLY A 435 5.29 -12.50 20.58
CA GLY A 435 5.48 -12.77 22.01
C GLY A 435 6.85 -12.30 22.54
N ALA A 436 7.13 -12.65 23.80
CA ALA A 436 8.35 -12.27 24.53
C ALA A 436 9.66 -12.75 23.86
N GLY A 437 9.63 -13.87 23.16
CA GLY A 437 10.78 -14.46 22.46
C GLY A 437 10.95 -13.93 21.03
N TRP A 438 12.18 -13.94 20.52
CA TRP A 438 12.45 -13.74 19.10
C TRP A 438 11.80 -14.84 18.27
N MET A 439 10.96 -14.43 17.33
CA MET A 439 10.34 -15.30 16.35
C MET A 439 10.65 -14.80 14.95
N GLN A 440 10.55 -15.70 13.97
CA GLN A 440 10.81 -15.39 12.57
C GLN A 440 9.49 -15.44 11.80
N LEU A 441 9.18 -14.34 11.12
CA LEU A 441 8.04 -14.23 10.21
C LEU A 441 8.57 -14.32 8.78
N GLU A 442 7.97 -15.18 7.97
CA GLU A 442 8.47 -15.46 6.63
C GLU A 442 7.37 -15.33 5.58
N ILE A 443 7.74 -14.81 4.41
CA ILE A 443 6.92 -14.85 3.20
C ILE A 443 7.78 -15.47 2.11
N ALA A 444 7.35 -16.61 1.59
CA ALA A 444 7.88 -17.16 0.37
C ALA A 444 7.00 -16.71 -0.80
N PHE A 445 7.62 -16.28 -1.89
CA PHE A 445 6.91 -15.75 -3.05
C PHE A 445 7.65 -16.11 -4.33
N ALA A 446 6.87 -16.43 -5.36
CA ALA A 446 7.36 -16.65 -6.71
C ALA A 446 7.21 -15.34 -7.50
N HIS A 447 8.24 -15.00 -8.28
CA HIS A 447 8.22 -13.87 -9.22
C HIS A 447 7.72 -12.55 -8.61
N VAL A 448 8.63 -11.63 -8.26
CA VAL A 448 8.26 -10.24 -7.93
C VAL A 448 7.28 -9.76 -9.01
N PRO A 449 6.02 -9.39 -8.68
CA PRO A 449 5.04 -9.09 -9.69
C PRO A 449 5.57 -8.01 -10.62
N SER A 450 5.70 -8.35 -11.91
CA SER A 450 6.00 -7.34 -12.92
C SER A 450 4.79 -6.42 -12.98
N THR A 451 4.91 -5.23 -12.41
CA THR A 451 4.06 -4.12 -12.83
C THR A 451 4.35 -3.83 -14.31
N ALA A 452 3.44 -3.18 -15.04
CA ALA A 452 3.74 -2.70 -16.40
C ALA A 452 5.04 -1.86 -16.42
N ALA A 453 5.35 -1.24 -15.29
CA ALA A 453 6.63 -0.60 -15.02
C ALA A 453 7.81 -1.60 -14.99
N ASN A 454 7.78 -2.71 -14.27
CA ASN A 454 8.93 -3.62 -14.08
C ASN A 454 9.08 -4.76 -15.13
N ALA A 455 8.37 -4.70 -16.25
CA ALA A 455 8.39 -5.75 -17.27
C ALA A 455 9.69 -5.75 -18.10
N GLY A 456 10.68 -6.56 -17.69
CA GLY A 456 11.94 -6.76 -18.44
C GLY A 456 13.23 -6.44 -17.66
N SER A 457 13.12 -5.93 -16.43
CA SER A 457 14.29 -5.63 -15.58
C SER A 457 15.01 -6.89 -15.08
N LYS A 458 16.36 -6.85 -15.01
CA LYS A 458 17.16 -7.94 -14.40
C LYS A 458 17.00 -8.04 -12.88
N ASN A 459 16.75 -6.92 -12.20
CA ASN A 459 16.47 -6.86 -10.76
C ASN A 459 15.10 -6.20 -10.52
N ALA A 460 14.26 -6.80 -9.68
CA ALA A 460 12.95 -6.28 -9.35
C ALA A 460 12.95 -5.72 -7.91
N PRO A 461 12.44 -4.49 -7.70
CA PRO A 461 12.35 -3.91 -6.36
C PRO A 461 11.25 -4.63 -5.57
N ILE A 462 11.60 -5.08 -4.37
CA ILE A 462 10.70 -5.72 -3.41
C ILE A 462 10.43 -4.70 -2.32
N PHE A 463 9.24 -4.10 -2.33
CA PHE A 463 8.78 -3.31 -1.21
C PHE A 463 8.05 -4.19 -0.23
N PHE A 464 8.42 -4.10 1.05
CA PHE A 464 7.64 -4.71 2.10
C PHE A 464 7.35 -3.71 3.20
N VAL A 465 6.22 -3.91 3.88
CA VAL A 465 5.86 -3.18 5.08
C VAL A 465 5.62 -4.14 6.23
N ILE A 466 5.94 -3.69 7.44
CA ILE A 466 5.54 -4.31 8.68
C ILE A 466 4.56 -3.40 9.41
N VAL A 467 3.47 -3.97 9.90
CA VAL A 467 2.37 -3.25 10.58
C VAL A 467 2.17 -3.85 11.96
N SER A 468 2.19 -3.05 13.03
CA SER A 468 1.72 -3.48 14.34
C SER A 468 0.19 -3.36 14.42
N GLY A 469 -0.47 -4.22 15.19
CA GLY A 469 -1.93 -4.18 15.31
C GLY A 469 -2.46 -3.14 16.30
N GLY A 470 -1.58 -2.47 17.03
CA GLY A 470 -1.98 -1.52 18.06
C GLY A 470 -0.81 -1.06 18.94
N PRO A 471 -1.11 -0.41 20.08
CA PRO A 471 -0.10 0.05 21.01
C PRO A 471 0.70 -1.12 21.60
N GLY A 472 2.00 -0.92 21.75
CA GLY A 472 2.94 -1.94 22.17
C GLY A 472 4.37 -1.59 21.77
N THR A 473 5.34 -2.32 22.31
CA THR A 473 6.72 -2.22 21.85
C THR A 473 7.04 -3.40 20.95
N LEU A 474 7.61 -3.13 19.78
CA LEU A 474 8.11 -4.16 18.86
C LEU A 474 9.61 -3.99 18.67
N PHE A 475 10.34 -5.10 18.67
CA PHE A 475 11.74 -5.15 18.30
C PHE A 475 11.88 -5.87 16.97
N LEU A 476 12.66 -5.30 16.05
CA LEU A 476 12.89 -5.81 14.69
C LEU A 476 14.37 -5.94 14.41
N ALA A 477 14.79 -7.08 13.88
CA ALA A 477 16.12 -7.22 13.28
C ALA A 477 16.08 -6.84 11.79
N GLU A 478 17.24 -6.71 11.16
CA GLU A 478 17.31 -6.56 9.70
C GLU A 478 16.67 -7.77 8.99
N PRO A 479 15.95 -7.57 7.87
CA PRO A 479 15.35 -8.65 7.13
C PRO A 479 16.43 -9.46 6.40
N VAL A 480 16.11 -10.71 6.13
CA VAL A 480 16.94 -11.60 5.31
C VAL A 480 16.12 -12.04 4.11
N LEU A 481 16.61 -11.73 2.91
CA LEU A 481 16.04 -12.18 1.66
C LEU A 481 16.93 -13.28 1.06
N VAL A 482 16.35 -14.46 0.83
CA VAL A 482 17.08 -15.62 0.30
C VAL A 482 16.45 -16.08 -0.99
N ALA A 483 17.26 -16.25 -2.04
CA ALA A 483 16.84 -16.92 -3.26
C ALA A 483 16.59 -18.41 -2.99
N LEU A 484 15.44 -18.91 -3.42
CA LEU A 484 15.11 -20.33 -3.33
C LEU A 484 15.71 -21.07 -4.53
N PRO A 485 16.20 -22.32 -4.36
CA PRO A 485 16.80 -23.07 -5.46
C PRO A 485 15.88 -23.17 -6.70
N PRO A 486 16.42 -23.17 -7.92
CA PRO A 486 15.64 -23.41 -9.13
C PRO A 486 14.87 -24.74 -9.03
N GLY A 487 13.58 -24.73 -9.38
CA GLY A 487 12.72 -25.92 -9.26
C GLY A 487 12.22 -26.22 -7.84
N THR A 488 12.60 -25.41 -6.82
CA THR A 488 11.92 -25.45 -5.53
C THR A 488 10.49 -24.98 -5.77
N ALA A 489 9.54 -25.92 -5.67
CA ALA A 489 8.13 -25.64 -5.59
C ALA A 489 7.92 -24.44 -4.63
N ALA A 490 7.27 -23.38 -5.10
CA ALA A 490 6.69 -22.41 -4.18
C ALA A 490 5.90 -23.21 -3.13
N PRO A 491 5.93 -22.84 -1.83
CA PRO A 491 5.18 -23.59 -0.84
C PRO A 491 3.73 -23.71 -1.31
N VAL A 492 3.33 -24.95 -1.56
CA VAL A 492 1.96 -25.31 -1.90
C VAL A 492 1.16 -24.99 -0.65
N VAL A 493 0.29 -23.97 -0.72
CA VAL A 493 -0.67 -23.74 0.35
C VAL A 493 -1.54 -25.00 0.40
N GLN A 494 -1.42 -25.79 1.46
CA GLN A 494 -2.26 -26.96 1.67
C GLN A 494 -3.11 -26.70 2.90
N LEU A 495 -4.43 -26.62 2.72
CA LEU A 495 -5.36 -26.41 3.81
C LEU A 495 -5.91 -27.76 4.30
N ALA A 496 -6.34 -27.79 5.55
CA ALA A 496 -6.92 -28.95 6.21
C ALA A 496 -8.43 -28.75 6.37
N PRO A 497 -9.25 -29.12 5.37
CA PRO A 497 -10.69 -28.94 5.44
C PRO A 497 -11.33 -29.81 6.54
N PRO A 498 -12.50 -29.42 7.06
CA PRO A 498 -13.26 -30.25 7.99
C PRO A 498 -13.57 -31.63 7.42
N ALA A 499 -13.49 -32.66 8.26
CA ALA A 499 -13.82 -34.03 7.88
C ALA A 499 -15.32 -34.27 7.61
N GLY A 500 -16.19 -33.34 8.02
CA GLY A 500 -17.64 -33.44 7.82
C GLY A 500 -18.09 -33.07 6.40
N ALA A 501 -19.36 -33.34 6.10
CA ALA A 501 -20.01 -32.80 4.92
C ALA A 501 -20.32 -31.30 5.12
N VAL A 502 -20.29 -30.49 4.06
CA VAL A 502 -20.65 -29.06 4.13
C VAL A 502 -22.14 -28.94 4.51
N PRO A 503 -22.48 -28.39 5.68
CA PRO A 503 -23.86 -28.27 6.11
C PRO A 503 -24.55 -27.14 5.35
N ARG A 504 -25.86 -27.24 5.17
CA ARG A 504 -26.65 -26.15 4.57
C ARG A 504 -26.41 -24.81 5.28
N ALA A 505 -26.31 -24.83 6.61
CA ALA A 505 -26.11 -23.62 7.41
C ALA A 505 -24.81 -22.87 7.06
N PHE A 506 -23.80 -23.52 6.47
CA PHE A 506 -22.56 -22.87 6.03
C PHE A 506 -22.83 -21.72 5.06
N PHE A 507 -23.77 -21.91 4.12
CA PHE A 507 -24.16 -20.92 3.13
C PHE A 507 -25.00 -19.84 3.78
N CYS A 508 -24.35 -18.72 4.10
CA CYS A 508 -24.95 -17.58 4.75
C CYS A 508 -25.08 -16.41 3.77
N LEU A 509 -26.09 -15.57 3.95
CA LEU A 509 -26.38 -14.45 3.05
C LEU A 509 -27.02 -13.28 3.82
N ASN A 510 -26.54 -12.06 3.53
CA ASN A 510 -27.12 -10.82 4.03
C ASN A 510 -28.14 -10.23 3.03
N THR A 511 -29.08 -9.47 3.56
CA THR A 511 -30.06 -8.68 2.81
C THR A 511 -30.11 -7.26 3.38
N ASN A 512 -30.02 -6.24 2.53
CA ASN A 512 -29.83 -4.84 2.94
C ASN A 512 -31.13 -4.03 2.89
N HIS A 513 -32.04 -4.30 1.96
CA HIS A 513 -33.19 -3.41 1.74
C HIS A 513 -34.52 -4.05 2.10
N ASP A 514 -34.50 -5.03 3.01
CA ASP A 514 -35.73 -5.66 3.48
C ASP A 514 -36.67 -4.63 4.12
N PHE A 515 -36.21 -3.56 4.78
CA PHE A 515 -37.11 -2.66 5.52
C PHE A 515 -36.78 -1.14 5.40
N ASP A 516 -36.09 -0.72 4.34
CA ASP A 516 -35.47 0.62 4.25
C ASP A 516 -36.41 1.82 4.00
N SER A 517 -37.67 1.64 3.58
CA SER A 517 -38.59 2.77 3.37
C SER A 517 -40.07 2.47 3.64
N ASP A 518 -40.79 3.48 4.15
CA ASP A 518 -42.26 3.49 4.29
C ASP A 518 -42.99 3.66 2.94
N SER A 519 -42.25 4.01 1.88
CA SER A 519 -42.74 4.08 0.50
C SER A 519 -42.38 2.80 -0.26
N ALA A 520 -43.37 1.92 -0.41
CA ALA A 520 -43.42 0.69 -1.22
C ALA A 520 -42.29 -0.36 -1.00
N PRO A 521 -42.64 -1.64 -0.81
CA PRO A 521 -41.65 -2.68 -0.59
C PRO A 521 -40.77 -2.91 -1.84
N ARG A 522 -39.48 -2.53 -1.79
CA ARG A 522 -38.43 -3.04 -2.71
C ARG A 522 -38.04 -4.51 -2.45
N TYR A 523 -38.96 -5.28 -1.83
CA TYR A 523 -38.66 -6.58 -1.24
C TYR A 523 -38.52 -7.65 -2.31
N VAL A 524 -37.34 -8.26 -2.38
CA VAL A 524 -37.18 -9.61 -2.93
C VAL A 524 -36.42 -10.45 -1.92
N TRP A 525 -37.15 -11.20 -1.09
CA TRP A 525 -36.53 -12.24 -0.26
C TRP A 525 -35.79 -13.21 -1.20
N PRO A 526 -34.55 -13.62 -0.91
CA PRO A 526 -33.79 -14.36 -1.89
C PRO A 526 -34.48 -15.65 -2.33
N ALA A 527 -34.54 -15.85 -3.65
CA ALA A 527 -35.02 -17.09 -4.27
C ALA A 527 -33.98 -18.23 -4.17
N LEU A 528 -32.81 -17.95 -3.59
CA LEU A 528 -31.73 -18.91 -3.36
C LEU A 528 -32.04 -19.80 -2.15
N ASP A 529 -31.65 -21.07 -2.24
CA ASP A 529 -31.89 -22.09 -1.20
C ASP A 529 -30.76 -22.14 -0.15
N PHE A 530 -30.35 -20.98 0.36
CA PHE A 530 -29.26 -20.84 1.34
C PHE A 530 -29.71 -21.21 2.76
N GLY A 531 -28.76 -21.44 3.67
CA GLY A 531 -29.02 -22.03 4.98
C GLY A 531 -29.07 -21.07 6.17
N THR A 532 -28.33 -19.97 6.14
CA THR A 532 -28.31 -18.98 7.23
C THR A 532 -28.57 -17.58 6.71
N TRP A 533 -29.53 -16.88 7.29
CA TRP A 533 -29.77 -15.46 7.03
C TRP A 533 -29.15 -14.63 8.16
N ARG A 534 -28.30 -13.65 7.79
CA ARG A 534 -27.78 -12.67 8.72
C ARG A 534 -28.55 -11.35 8.56
N SER A 535 -29.04 -10.80 9.67
CA SER A 535 -30.01 -9.70 9.65
C SER A 535 -29.41 -8.29 9.60
N TRP A 536 -28.10 -8.12 9.68
CA TRP A 536 -27.51 -6.77 9.69
C TRP A 536 -27.80 -6.04 8.37
N ASP A 537 -27.91 -4.71 8.43
CA ASP A 537 -28.37 -3.81 7.37
C ASP A 537 -29.78 -4.02 6.81
N SER A 538 -30.49 -5.10 7.16
CA SER A 538 -31.90 -5.30 6.73
C SER A 538 -32.89 -4.23 7.22
N GLY A 539 -32.47 -3.30 8.08
CA GLY A 539 -33.33 -2.34 8.80
C GLY A 539 -33.90 -2.87 10.12
N LEU A 540 -33.54 -4.09 10.52
CA LEU A 540 -33.96 -4.73 11.78
C LEU A 540 -32.88 -4.58 12.86
N VAL A 541 -32.95 -3.48 13.62
CA VAL A 541 -31.97 -3.13 14.66
C VAL A 541 -32.69 -2.67 15.94
N TRP A 542 -31.96 -2.51 17.06
CA TRP A 542 -32.60 -2.13 18.32
C TRP A 542 -33.37 -0.80 18.19
N ALA A 543 -32.77 0.20 17.53
CA ALA A 543 -33.40 1.51 17.30
C ALA A 543 -34.72 1.45 16.52
N THR A 544 -34.91 0.48 15.61
CA THR A 544 -36.14 0.34 14.81
C THR A 544 -37.16 -0.59 15.46
N ILE A 545 -36.70 -1.57 16.24
CA ILE A 545 -37.56 -2.49 17.00
C ILE A 545 -38.12 -1.83 18.27
N GLN A 546 -37.40 -0.87 18.86
CA GLN A 546 -37.82 -0.19 20.09
C GLN A 546 -37.61 1.35 20.03
N PRO A 547 -38.30 2.04 19.09
CA PRO A 547 -38.01 3.45 18.80
C PRO A 547 -38.49 4.43 19.88
N LEU A 548 -39.58 4.11 20.58
CA LEU A 548 -40.30 5.09 21.42
C LEU A 548 -39.88 5.10 22.90
N GLY A 549 -39.42 3.97 23.45
CA GLY A 549 -39.02 3.91 24.85
C GLY A 549 -39.01 2.50 25.45
N ARG A 550 -38.72 2.42 26.75
CA ARG A 550 -38.71 1.16 27.51
C ARG A 550 -40.05 0.40 27.36
N GLY A 551 -39.97 -0.88 26.98
CA GLY A 551 -41.12 -1.76 26.81
C GLY A 551 -42.01 -1.48 25.58
N GLN A 552 -41.72 -0.43 24.80
CA GLN A 552 -42.50 -0.04 23.62
C GLN A 552 -41.85 -0.58 22.35
N PHE A 553 -42.20 -1.81 21.99
CA PHE A 553 -41.64 -2.52 20.84
C PHE A 553 -42.57 -2.46 19.62
N ASP A 554 -41.99 -2.27 18.44
CA ASP A 554 -42.62 -2.56 17.15
C ASP A 554 -42.05 -3.86 16.57
N TRP A 555 -42.85 -4.93 16.68
CA TRP A 555 -42.48 -6.26 16.20
C TRP A 555 -42.84 -6.52 14.74
N THR A 556 -43.55 -5.60 14.08
CA THR A 556 -44.23 -5.86 12.80
C THR A 556 -43.25 -6.37 11.73
N ARG A 557 -42.13 -5.66 11.57
CA ARG A 557 -41.10 -5.96 10.58
C ARG A 557 -40.32 -7.24 10.94
N MET A 558 -39.94 -7.37 12.20
CA MET A 558 -39.19 -8.52 12.71
C MET A 558 -40.00 -9.82 12.64
N ASP A 559 -41.30 -9.78 13.00
CA ASP A 559 -42.19 -10.95 12.90
C ASP A 559 -42.34 -11.43 11.46
N ALA A 560 -42.46 -10.50 10.51
CA ALA A 560 -42.55 -10.82 9.09
C ALA A 560 -41.25 -11.49 8.59
N ALA A 561 -40.08 -10.97 8.97
CA ALA A 561 -38.79 -11.54 8.59
C ALA A 561 -38.57 -12.94 9.18
N VAL A 562 -38.80 -13.10 10.50
CA VAL A 562 -38.67 -14.42 11.16
C VAL A 562 -39.63 -15.44 10.54
N LYS A 563 -40.87 -15.04 10.26
CA LYS A 563 -41.84 -15.93 9.59
C LYS A 563 -41.32 -16.41 8.23
N ARG A 564 -40.70 -15.54 7.43
CA ARG A 564 -40.14 -15.88 6.11
C ARG A 564 -38.94 -16.82 6.20
N ALA A 565 -38.00 -16.53 7.11
CA ALA A 565 -36.83 -17.37 7.34
C ALA A 565 -37.22 -18.77 7.82
N VAL A 566 -38.13 -18.87 8.79
CA VAL A 566 -38.65 -20.15 9.31
C VAL A 566 -39.37 -20.94 8.21
N ALA A 567 -40.20 -20.30 7.39
CA ALA A 567 -40.90 -20.97 6.29
C ALA A 567 -39.94 -21.58 5.26
N ARG A 568 -38.73 -21.02 5.13
CA ARG A 568 -37.65 -21.49 4.24
C ARG A 568 -36.61 -22.37 4.94
N ARG A 569 -36.83 -22.71 6.21
CA ARG A 569 -35.90 -23.52 7.03
C ARG A 569 -34.51 -22.89 7.12
N GLN A 570 -34.44 -21.56 7.09
CA GLN A 570 -33.21 -20.81 7.26
C GLN A 570 -32.93 -20.63 8.75
N GLN A 571 -31.67 -20.78 9.14
CA GLN A 571 -31.21 -20.32 10.43
C GLN A 571 -31.10 -18.80 10.42
N ILE A 572 -31.36 -18.17 11.57
CA ILE A 572 -31.25 -16.72 11.73
C ILE A 572 -30.05 -16.43 12.62
N LEU A 573 -29.10 -15.66 12.08
CA LEU A 573 -28.07 -14.96 12.81
C LEU A 573 -28.51 -13.50 12.97
N PHE A 574 -28.96 -13.14 14.17
CA PHE A 574 -29.42 -11.79 14.45
C PHE A 574 -28.30 -10.93 15.04
N THR A 575 -27.89 -9.88 14.34
CA THR A 575 -26.86 -8.97 14.82
C THR A 575 -27.51 -7.85 15.65
N LEU A 576 -27.20 -7.82 16.94
CA LEU A 576 -27.71 -6.85 17.90
C LEU A 576 -26.90 -5.55 17.82
N GLY A 577 -27.53 -4.39 17.72
CA GLY A 577 -26.82 -3.11 17.69
C GLY A 577 -27.74 -1.93 17.43
N GLN A 578 -27.13 -0.77 17.18
CA GLN A 578 -27.76 0.54 17.01
C GLN A 578 -28.69 0.93 18.17
N THR A 579 -28.12 1.50 19.22
CA THR A 579 -28.87 1.90 20.42
C THR A 579 -29.92 2.98 20.08
N PRO A 580 -31.20 2.82 20.48
CA PRO A 580 -32.19 3.88 20.29
C PRO A 580 -31.78 5.14 21.04
N THR A 581 -32.11 6.31 20.50
CA THR A 581 -31.69 7.61 21.05
C THR A 581 -32.06 7.77 22.53
N TRP A 582 -33.22 7.26 22.97
CA TRP A 582 -33.65 7.31 24.37
C TRP A 582 -32.78 6.47 25.34
N ALA A 583 -32.09 5.43 24.85
CA ALA A 583 -31.24 4.55 25.65
C ALA A 583 -29.75 4.88 25.52
N SER A 584 -29.37 5.68 24.52
CA SER A 584 -27.98 5.98 24.18
C SER A 584 -27.23 6.69 25.31
N SER A 585 -25.99 6.28 25.57
CA SER A 585 -25.08 6.99 26.48
C SER A 585 -24.69 8.38 25.97
N LYS A 586 -24.73 8.58 24.65
CA LYS A 586 -24.43 9.84 23.97
C LYS A 586 -25.41 10.10 22.83
N PRO A 587 -26.64 10.57 23.12
CA PRO A 587 -27.72 10.65 22.14
C PRO A 587 -27.47 11.59 20.97
N SER A 588 -26.52 12.52 21.08
CA SER A 588 -26.17 13.49 20.03
C SER A 588 -24.86 13.17 19.31
N GLU A 589 -24.11 12.14 19.72
CA GLU A 589 -22.82 11.80 19.11
C GLU A 589 -23.04 11.32 17.66
N PRO A 590 -22.34 11.88 16.66
CA PRO A 590 -22.49 11.44 15.28
C PRO A 590 -22.01 9.99 15.08
N SER A 591 -22.69 9.29 14.17
CA SER A 591 -22.26 8.01 13.62
C SER A 591 -22.95 7.83 12.26
N VAL A 592 -22.46 6.90 11.44
CA VAL A 592 -23.09 6.57 10.14
C VAL A 592 -24.54 6.07 10.26
N TYR A 593 -24.90 5.51 11.42
CA TYR A 593 -26.28 5.08 11.70
C TYR A 593 -27.21 6.24 12.10
N GLY A 594 -26.68 7.45 12.26
CA GLY A 594 -27.37 8.61 12.79
C GLY A 594 -27.01 8.91 14.25
N PRO A 595 -27.46 10.06 14.78
CA PRO A 595 -27.04 10.55 16.10
C PRO A 595 -27.36 9.57 17.24
N GLY A 596 -26.34 9.26 18.02
CA GLY A 596 -26.39 8.42 19.22
C GLY A 596 -26.50 6.92 18.98
N ARG A 597 -26.76 6.46 17.75
CA ARG A 597 -26.99 5.04 17.45
C ARG A 597 -25.73 4.19 17.51
N GLY A 598 -24.58 4.74 17.12
CA GLY A 598 -23.27 4.10 17.29
C GLY A 598 -22.78 4.02 18.74
N SER A 599 -23.47 4.66 19.70
CA SER A 599 -23.01 4.68 21.10
C SER A 599 -23.60 3.52 21.91
N PRO A 600 -22.88 2.96 22.90
CA PRO A 600 -23.45 1.97 23.81
C PRO A 600 -24.61 2.56 24.62
N PRO A 601 -25.49 1.72 25.16
CA PRO A 601 -26.56 2.17 26.04
C PRO A 601 -26.01 2.76 27.34
N LYS A 602 -26.70 3.77 27.87
CA LYS A 602 -26.38 4.40 29.15
C LYS A 602 -26.47 3.41 30.31
N ASN A 603 -27.44 2.49 30.26
CA ASN A 603 -27.61 1.43 31.24
C ASN A 603 -27.62 0.06 30.55
N THR A 604 -26.78 -0.86 31.02
CA THR A 604 -26.75 -2.24 30.50
C THR A 604 -28.03 -3.03 30.79
N SER A 605 -28.84 -2.61 31.77
CA SER A 605 -30.16 -3.19 32.04
C SER A 605 -31.15 -2.98 30.89
N ASP A 606 -31.03 -1.85 30.16
CA ASP A 606 -31.90 -1.56 29.00
C ASP A 606 -31.56 -2.51 27.84
N TRP A 607 -30.27 -2.78 27.64
CA TRP A 607 -29.79 -3.80 26.69
C TRP A 607 -30.29 -5.20 27.07
N PHE A 608 -30.10 -5.60 28.34
CA PHE A 608 -30.59 -6.88 28.83
C PHE A 608 -32.08 -7.05 28.58
N ALA A 609 -32.90 -6.03 28.89
CA ALA A 609 -34.35 -6.09 28.71
C ALA A 609 -34.75 -6.25 27.23
N PHE A 610 -34.05 -5.57 26.32
CA PHE A 610 -34.24 -5.72 24.88
C PHE A 610 -33.89 -7.14 24.41
N VAL A 611 -32.70 -7.64 24.76
CA VAL A 611 -32.27 -9.00 24.38
C VAL A 611 -33.21 -10.06 24.96
N ALA A 612 -33.61 -9.93 26.22
CA ALA A 612 -34.55 -10.85 26.86
C ALA A 612 -35.91 -10.83 26.17
N ALA A 613 -36.42 -9.67 25.74
CA ALA A 613 -37.65 -9.58 24.98
C ALA A 613 -37.54 -10.27 23.61
N MET A 614 -36.43 -10.06 22.89
CA MET A 614 -36.12 -10.75 21.63
C MET A 614 -36.05 -12.27 21.80
N ALA A 615 -35.24 -12.74 22.76
CA ALA A 615 -35.03 -14.16 23.02
C ALA A 615 -36.30 -14.86 23.48
N ARG A 616 -37.10 -14.23 24.35
CA ARG A 616 -38.40 -14.75 24.77
C ARG A 616 -39.37 -14.86 23.61
N ARG A 617 -39.50 -13.80 22.80
CA ARG A 617 -40.44 -13.76 21.68
C ARG A 617 -40.08 -14.78 20.60
N TYR A 618 -38.79 -14.90 20.28
CA TYR A 618 -38.31 -15.72 19.17
C TYR A 618 -37.60 -17.01 19.59
N LYS A 619 -37.87 -17.48 20.82
CA LYS A 619 -37.32 -18.71 21.39
C LYS A 619 -37.37 -19.88 20.40
N GLY A 620 -36.22 -20.50 20.14
CA GLY A 620 -36.04 -21.61 19.20
C GLY A 620 -36.16 -21.26 17.72
N ARG A 621 -36.48 -20.00 17.37
CA ARG A 621 -36.62 -19.52 15.99
C ARG A 621 -35.43 -18.68 15.53
N ILE A 622 -34.74 -17.98 16.43
CA ILE A 622 -33.43 -17.37 16.17
C ILE A 622 -32.35 -18.28 16.76
N GLN A 623 -31.39 -18.71 15.94
CA GLN A 623 -30.40 -19.70 16.36
C GLN A 623 -29.13 -19.06 16.93
N ALA A 624 -28.79 -17.86 16.49
CA ALA A 624 -27.58 -17.17 16.93
C ALA A 624 -27.81 -15.65 17.06
N TYR A 625 -27.17 -15.06 18.05
CA TYR A 625 -27.11 -13.62 18.28
C TYR A 625 -25.66 -13.15 18.23
N GLU A 626 -25.39 -12.08 17.50
CA GLU A 626 -24.07 -11.45 17.37
C GLU A 626 -24.07 -10.07 18.04
N VAL A 627 -23.10 -9.81 18.91
CA VAL A 627 -23.09 -8.58 19.73
C VAL A 627 -22.37 -7.46 19.00
N TRP A 628 -23.12 -6.57 18.36
CA TRP A 628 -22.59 -5.42 17.61
C TRP A 628 -21.91 -5.79 16.28
N ASN A 629 -21.84 -4.79 15.40
CA ASN A 629 -21.22 -4.88 14.08
C ASN A 629 -20.05 -3.91 13.98
N GLU A 630 -18.89 -4.42 13.58
CA GLU A 630 -17.67 -3.67 13.25
C GLU A 630 -17.25 -2.59 14.26
N PRO A 631 -17.19 -2.91 15.57
CA PRO A 631 -16.91 -1.90 16.59
C PRO A 631 -15.47 -1.37 16.58
N ASP A 632 -14.62 -1.96 15.76
CA ASP A 632 -13.26 -1.53 15.51
C ASP A 632 -13.16 -0.29 14.60
N ILE A 633 -14.22 0.02 13.83
CA ILE A 633 -14.33 1.26 13.05
C ILE A 633 -15.01 2.31 13.92
N GLN A 634 -14.24 3.30 14.39
CA GLN A 634 -14.66 4.31 15.38
C GLN A 634 -14.64 5.74 14.81
N GLY A 635 -15.38 6.64 15.42
CA GLY A 635 -15.43 8.06 15.07
C GLY A 635 -16.73 8.47 14.37
N PRO A 636 -16.79 9.69 13.79
CA PRO A 636 -18.02 10.21 13.16
C PRO A 636 -18.53 9.34 12.01
N GLU A 637 -17.62 8.65 11.32
CA GLU A 637 -17.90 7.68 10.24
C GLU A 637 -17.85 6.22 10.72
N GLY A 638 -17.78 5.99 12.04
CA GLY A 638 -17.65 4.67 12.64
C GLY A 638 -18.97 4.03 13.05
N PHE A 639 -18.89 2.75 13.39
CA PHE A 639 -20.01 1.90 13.78
C PHE A 639 -20.13 1.73 15.30
N TYR A 640 -19.10 2.09 16.06
CA TYR A 640 -19.14 2.07 17.52
C TYR A 640 -18.33 3.20 18.17
N ASN A 641 -18.94 3.88 19.14
CA ASN A 641 -18.35 5.00 19.88
C ASN A 641 -17.99 4.66 21.34
N GLY A 642 -18.07 3.39 21.73
CA GLY A 642 -17.70 2.91 23.07
C GLY A 642 -16.32 2.24 23.13
N SER A 643 -15.96 1.75 24.31
CA SER A 643 -14.70 1.02 24.55
C SER A 643 -14.87 -0.51 24.42
N PRO A 644 -13.79 -1.29 24.24
CA PRO A 644 -13.86 -2.75 24.29
C PRO A 644 -14.52 -3.28 25.58
N GLU A 645 -14.24 -2.67 26.74
CA GLU A 645 -14.81 -3.06 28.03
C GLU A 645 -16.34 -2.88 28.08
N SER A 646 -16.85 -1.81 27.47
CA SER A 646 -18.30 -1.62 27.35
C SER A 646 -18.96 -2.71 26.49
N LEU A 647 -18.28 -3.22 25.45
CA LEU A 647 -18.77 -4.37 24.68
C LEU A 647 -18.67 -5.69 25.45
N VAL A 648 -17.66 -5.87 26.31
CA VAL A 648 -17.61 -7.02 27.23
C VAL A 648 -18.84 -7.02 28.15
N ALA A 649 -19.24 -5.84 28.65
CA ALA A 649 -20.45 -5.72 29.46
C ALA A 649 -21.73 -6.06 28.66
N LEU A 650 -21.81 -5.67 27.38
CA LEU A 650 -22.93 -6.06 26.50
C LEU A 650 -22.93 -7.56 26.18
N GLU A 651 -21.76 -8.18 25.96
CA GLU A 651 -21.65 -9.64 25.78
C GLU A 651 -22.20 -10.37 27.01
N ALA A 652 -21.75 -10.00 28.21
CA ALA A 652 -22.19 -10.63 29.46
C ALA A 652 -23.70 -10.45 29.72
N ALA A 653 -24.25 -9.27 29.42
CA ALA A 653 -25.68 -8.99 29.53
C ALA A 653 -26.49 -9.82 28.50
N THR A 654 -26.00 -9.93 27.27
CA THR A 654 -26.61 -10.78 26.23
C THR A 654 -26.63 -12.25 26.68
N ALA A 655 -25.49 -12.77 27.14
CA ALA A 655 -25.36 -14.13 27.62
C ALA A 655 -26.34 -14.45 28.76
N SER A 656 -26.47 -13.52 29.72
CA SER A 656 -27.41 -13.65 30.83
C SER A 656 -28.87 -13.69 30.37
N ALA A 657 -29.24 -12.83 29.42
CA ALA A 657 -30.58 -12.80 28.86
C ALA A 657 -30.91 -14.08 28.07
N LEU A 658 -29.96 -14.59 27.27
CA LEU A 658 -30.12 -15.84 26.53
C LEU A 658 -30.23 -17.04 27.47
N ALA A 659 -29.37 -17.13 28.48
CA ALA A 659 -29.44 -18.21 29.47
C ALA A 659 -30.81 -18.27 30.18
N GLN A 660 -31.42 -17.10 30.44
CA GLN A 660 -32.74 -17.00 31.06
C GLN A 660 -33.88 -17.38 30.10
N GLU A 661 -33.87 -16.86 28.87
CA GLU A 661 -35.03 -16.94 27.98
C GLU A 661 -34.92 -18.04 26.92
N ASP A 662 -33.74 -18.24 26.32
CA ASP A 662 -33.46 -19.25 25.30
C ASP A 662 -32.03 -19.83 25.41
N PRO A 663 -31.77 -20.77 26.34
CA PRO A 663 -30.43 -21.29 26.60
C PRO A 663 -29.84 -22.13 25.46
N LYS A 664 -30.61 -22.38 24.38
CA LYS A 664 -30.11 -23.07 23.18
C LYS A 664 -29.58 -22.11 22.11
N ALA A 665 -29.87 -20.81 22.23
CA ALA A 665 -29.39 -19.82 21.30
C ALA A 665 -27.88 -19.62 21.44
N LEU A 666 -27.18 -19.53 20.32
CA LEU A 666 -25.75 -19.25 20.29
C LEU A 666 -25.49 -17.76 20.45
N LEU A 667 -24.35 -17.44 21.04
CA LEU A 667 -23.85 -16.08 21.21
C LEU A 667 -22.53 -15.96 20.45
N LEU A 668 -22.39 -14.96 19.60
CA LEU A 668 -21.15 -14.60 18.94
C LEU A 668 -20.53 -13.38 19.60
N THR A 669 -19.20 -13.29 19.55
CA THR A 669 -18.48 -12.04 19.81
C THR A 669 -18.97 -10.94 18.86
N PRO A 670 -18.64 -9.66 19.12
CA PRO A 670 -18.77 -8.64 18.09
C PRO A 670 -18.04 -9.04 16.82
N ALA A 671 -18.65 -8.74 15.68
CA ALA A 671 -18.05 -8.99 14.38
C ALA A 671 -17.05 -7.89 14.07
N MET A 672 -15.77 -8.22 13.93
CA MET A 672 -14.77 -7.24 13.50
C MET A 672 -14.92 -6.99 12.01
N SER A 673 -14.70 -5.75 11.56
CA SER A 673 -14.69 -5.39 10.11
C SER A 673 -13.71 -6.23 9.28
N GLY A 674 -12.76 -6.83 9.99
CA GLY A 674 -12.00 -7.99 9.55
C GLY A 674 -11.29 -7.84 8.21
N GLY A 675 -10.85 -8.95 7.63
CA GLY A 675 -9.91 -9.02 6.49
C GLY A 675 -8.57 -9.61 6.91
N ASN A 676 -7.45 -9.01 6.45
CA ASN A 676 -6.08 -9.44 6.80
C ASN A 676 -5.29 -8.42 7.62
N GLY A 677 -5.92 -7.35 8.12
CA GLY A 677 -5.23 -6.21 8.74
C GLY A 677 -4.80 -6.45 10.18
N ALA A 678 -3.59 -6.00 10.54
CA ALA A 678 -3.12 -6.05 11.93
C ALA A 678 -4.00 -5.23 12.88
N THR A 679 -4.57 -4.10 12.42
CA THR A 679 -5.35 -3.15 13.23
C THR A 679 -6.62 -3.79 13.80
N GLN A 680 -7.39 -4.49 12.96
CA GLN A 680 -8.59 -5.25 13.36
C GLN A 680 -8.23 -6.31 14.42
N LEU A 681 -7.13 -7.04 14.21
CA LEU A 681 -6.64 -8.03 15.17
C LEU A 681 -6.20 -7.41 16.49
N GLY A 682 -5.56 -6.24 16.47
CA GLY A 682 -5.18 -5.57 17.71
C GLY A 682 -6.38 -5.01 18.46
N TRP A 683 -7.45 -4.61 17.77
CA TRP A 683 -8.72 -4.29 18.41
C TRP A 683 -9.33 -5.53 19.06
N LEU A 684 -9.45 -6.64 18.31
CA LEU A 684 -9.91 -7.93 18.85
C LEU A 684 -9.07 -8.35 20.07
N GLY A 685 -7.74 -8.21 20.00
CA GLY A 685 -6.84 -8.55 21.11
C GLY A 685 -7.11 -7.72 22.37
N ARG A 686 -7.42 -6.42 22.24
CA ARG A 686 -7.84 -5.60 23.38
C ARG A 686 -9.17 -6.06 23.97
N TYR A 687 -10.13 -6.40 23.11
CA TYR A 687 -11.42 -6.94 23.54
C TYR A 687 -11.29 -8.27 24.28
N LEU A 688 -10.54 -9.23 23.74
CA LEU A 688 -10.27 -10.51 24.38
C LEU A 688 -9.48 -10.33 25.69
N LYS A 689 -8.51 -9.42 25.73
CA LYS A 689 -7.76 -9.06 26.95
C LYS A 689 -8.66 -8.49 28.04
N ALA A 690 -9.66 -7.69 27.67
CA ALA A 690 -10.66 -7.15 28.59
C ALA A 690 -11.65 -8.19 29.12
N GLY A 691 -11.59 -9.44 28.63
CA GLY A 691 -12.46 -10.54 29.03
C GLY A 691 -13.58 -10.86 28.04
N GLY A 692 -13.57 -10.27 26.86
CA GLY A 692 -14.50 -10.62 25.77
C GLY A 692 -14.30 -12.04 25.24
N GLY A 693 -15.35 -12.61 24.67
CA GLY A 693 -15.37 -13.99 24.18
C GLY A 693 -15.56 -15.06 25.25
N ARG A 694 -15.60 -14.71 26.54
CA ARG A 694 -15.80 -15.68 27.63
C ARG A 694 -17.18 -16.33 27.64
N HIS A 695 -18.18 -15.63 27.12
CA HIS A 695 -19.55 -16.13 27.02
C HIS A 695 -19.95 -16.51 25.59
N ALA A 696 -19.05 -16.28 24.62
CA ALA A 696 -19.30 -16.57 23.23
C ALA A 696 -19.21 -18.07 22.94
N HIS A 697 -19.93 -18.49 21.91
CA HIS A 697 -19.91 -19.83 21.32
C HIS A 697 -19.14 -19.84 19.99
N ALA A 698 -18.91 -18.68 19.39
CA ALA A 698 -18.12 -18.49 18.17
C ALA A 698 -17.62 -17.04 18.06
N VAL A 699 -16.58 -16.84 17.26
CA VAL A 699 -16.01 -15.52 16.97
C VAL A 699 -16.52 -15.05 15.61
N GLY A 700 -17.16 -13.88 15.58
CA GLY A 700 -17.56 -13.20 14.34
C GLY A 700 -16.36 -12.46 13.73
N TRP A 701 -16.13 -12.68 12.43
CA TRP A 701 -15.07 -12.01 11.66
C TRP A 701 -15.59 -11.70 10.27
N HIS A 702 -15.36 -10.50 9.76
CA HIS A 702 -15.68 -10.19 8.37
C HIS A 702 -14.49 -10.48 7.46
N ALA A 703 -14.69 -11.13 6.32
CA ALA A 703 -13.62 -11.56 5.41
C ALA A 703 -13.57 -10.70 4.14
N TYR A 704 -13.56 -9.38 4.28
CA TYR A 704 -13.28 -8.47 3.16
C TYR A 704 -11.79 -8.49 2.83
N VAL A 705 -11.43 -9.15 1.74
CA VAL A 705 -10.04 -9.39 1.31
C VAL A 705 -9.85 -9.04 -0.16
N ALA A 706 -8.63 -8.72 -0.58
CA ALA A 706 -8.34 -8.41 -1.98
C ALA A 706 -8.45 -9.65 -2.91
N ALA A 707 -8.33 -10.85 -2.34
CA ALA A 707 -8.55 -12.13 -3.00
C ALA A 707 -9.00 -13.13 -1.93
N PRO A 708 -9.96 -14.03 -2.19
CA PRO A 708 -10.47 -14.96 -1.19
C PRO A 708 -9.39 -15.81 -0.52
N GLU A 709 -8.37 -16.22 -1.28
CA GLU A 709 -7.24 -17.01 -0.79
C GLU A 709 -6.40 -16.25 0.25
N ALA A 710 -6.44 -14.92 0.23
CA ALA A 710 -5.72 -14.10 1.19
C ALA A 710 -6.31 -14.22 2.60
N ALA A 711 -7.58 -14.62 2.76
CA ALA A 711 -8.24 -14.81 4.05
C ALA A 711 -7.56 -15.85 4.93
N VAL A 712 -6.79 -16.78 4.34
CA VAL A 712 -6.02 -17.81 5.06
C VAL A 712 -5.18 -17.17 6.18
N ASN A 713 -4.49 -16.07 5.88
CA ASN A 713 -3.61 -15.41 6.83
C ASN A 713 -4.37 -14.69 7.94
N GLY A 714 -5.46 -14.00 7.59
CA GLY A 714 -6.34 -13.33 8.56
C GLY A 714 -6.92 -14.32 9.57
N ILE A 715 -7.49 -15.42 9.08
CA ILE A 715 -8.13 -16.44 9.92
C ILE A 715 -7.12 -17.17 10.82
N GLU A 716 -5.95 -17.55 10.29
CA GLU A 716 -4.91 -18.18 11.12
C GLU A 716 -4.40 -17.23 12.21
N ALA A 717 -4.30 -15.93 11.94
CA ALA A 717 -3.92 -14.96 12.95
C ALA A 717 -5.00 -14.77 14.02
N VAL A 718 -6.29 -14.76 13.66
CA VAL A 718 -7.39 -14.80 14.63
C VAL A 718 -7.24 -16.03 15.54
N ARG A 719 -6.97 -17.21 14.97
CA ARG A 719 -6.76 -18.45 15.77
C ARG A 719 -5.60 -18.37 16.72
N GLN A 720 -4.46 -17.83 16.28
CA GLN A 720 -3.30 -17.64 17.17
C GLN A 720 -3.62 -16.65 18.30
N LEU A 721 -4.35 -15.58 17.99
CA LEU A 721 -4.78 -14.62 19.00
C LEU A 721 -5.73 -15.27 20.02
N LEU A 722 -6.71 -16.06 19.57
CA LEU A 722 -7.58 -16.83 20.45
C LEU A 722 -6.80 -17.80 21.33
N LYS A 723 -5.77 -18.47 20.79
CA LYS A 723 -4.88 -19.35 21.56
C LYS A 723 -4.15 -18.59 22.67
N VAL A 724 -3.62 -17.40 22.38
CA VAL A 724 -2.95 -16.55 23.40
C VAL A 724 -3.90 -16.15 24.53
N HIS A 725 -5.19 -16.01 24.23
CA HIS A 725 -6.24 -15.70 25.21
C HIS A 725 -6.96 -16.92 25.80
N ASN A 726 -6.50 -18.16 25.55
CA ASN A 726 -7.12 -19.41 26.00
C ASN A 726 -8.55 -19.65 25.47
N LEU A 727 -8.85 -19.12 24.28
CA LEU A 727 -10.15 -19.22 23.60
C LEU A 727 -10.07 -20.03 22.29
N SER A 728 -9.02 -20.85 22.11
CA SER A 728 -8.82 -21.65 20.90
C SER A 728 -9.90 -22.71 20.64
N HIS A 729 -10.80 -22.94 21.61
CA HIS A 729 -11.96 -23.82 21.45
C HIS A 729 -13.11 -23.15 20.68
N LEU A 730 -13.11 -21.82 20.56
CA LEU A 730 -14.14 -21.10 19.82
C LEU A 730 -13.92 -21.25 18.30
N PRO A 731 -14.94 -21.70 17.54
CA PRO A 731 -14.88 -21.65 16.09
C PRO A 731 -14.97 -20.21 15.59
N VAL A 732 -14.44 -19.97 14.39
CA VAL A 732 -14.56 -18.68 13.68
C VAL A 732 -15.68 -18.78 12.64
N TRP A 733 -16.54 -17.76 12.59
CA TRP A 733 -17.61 -17.61 11.62
C TRP A 733 -17.27 -16.40 10.74
N ASN A 734 -17.23 -16.60 9.41
CA ASN A 734 -17.24 -15.46 8.50
C ASN A 734 -18.67 -14.93 8.44
N THR A 735 -18.93 -13.87 9.20
CA THR A 735 -20.28 -13.29 9.34
C THR A 735 -20.56 -12.18 8.34
N GLU A 736 -19.56 -11.75 7.56
CA GLU A 736 -19.74 -10.86 6.43
C GLU A 736 -18.52 -10.90 5.50
N GLY A 737 -18.72 -11.06 4.20
CA GLY A 737 -17.61 -11.07 3.26
C GLY A 737 -18.07 -10.81 1.83
N GLY A 738 -17.15 -10.27 1.04
CA GLY A 738 -17.42 -9.83 -0.33
C GLY A 738 -16.17 -9.25 -0.98
N LEU A 739 -16.37 -8.59 -2.12
CA LEU A 739 -15.35 -7.77 -2.75
C LEU A 739 -14.99 -6.58 -1.86
N SER A 740 -13.73 -6.21 -1.80
CA SER A 740 -13.33 -4.95 -1.17
C SER A 740 -13.82 -3.76 -2.03
N LEU A 741 -14.19 -2.65 -1.39
CA LEU A 741 -14.81 -1.49 -2.05
C LEU A 741 -13.93 -0.85 -3.13
N ASP A 742 -12.60 -0.98 -3.01
CA ASP A 742 -11.60 -0.52 -3.98
C ASP A 742 -11.50 -1.43 -5.23
N GLN A 743 -12.12 -2.60 -5.20
CA GLN A 743 -12.13 -3.58 -6.30
C GLN A 743 -13.46 -3.62 -7.06
N VAL A 744 -14.35 -2.68 -6.76
CA VAL A 744 -15.66 -2.53 -7.40
C VAL A 744 -15.48 -2.03 -8.84
N GLY A 745 -16.01 -2.79 -9.79
CA GLY A 745 -15.99 -2.46 -11.21
C GLY A 745 -16.98 -3.34 -11.99
N PRO A 746 -17.28 -3.00 -13.26
CA PRO A 746 -18.39 -3.57 -14.04
C PRO A 746 -18.15 -5.01 -14.55
N ASN A 747 -17.51 -5.87 -13.77
CA ASN A 747 -17.01 -7.17 -14.21
C ASN A 747 -17.76 -8.34 -13.57
N SER A 748 -18.88 -8.68 -14.19
CA SER A 748 -19.76 -9.79 -13.78
C SER A 748 -19.06 -11.15 -13.61
N ARG A 749 -17.93 -11.39 -14.31
CA ARG A 749 -17.12 -12.62 -14.13
C ARG A 749 -16.14 -12.58 -12.97
N PHE A 750 -15.61 -11.41 -12.59
CA PHE A 750 -14.72 -11.30 -11.44
C PHE A 750 -15.49 -11.58 -10.14
N ALA A 751 -16.64 -10.92 -9.97
CA ALA A 751 -17.55 -11.15 -8.85
C ALA A 751 -17.99 -12.62 -8.77
N ALA A 752 -18.34 -13.25 -9.90
CA ALA A 752 -18.67 -14.68 -9.98
C ALA A 752 -17.54 -15.60 -9.51
N GLY A 753 -16.31 -15.31 -9.92
CA GLY A 753 -15.15 -16.05 -9.45
C GLY A 753 -14.86 -15.81 -7.98
N PHE A 754 -15.04 -14.58 -7.50
CA PHE A 754 -14.78 -14.21 -6.12
C PHE A 754 -15.72 -14.92 -5.15
N VAL A 755 -17.03 -14.83 -5.35
CA VAL A 755 -18.04 -15.48 -4.48
C VAL A 755 -17.86 -16.99 -4.39
N SER A 756 -17.53 -17.63 -5.52
CA SER A 756 -17.28 -19.08 -5.57
C SER A 756 -16.03 -19.46 -4.78
N ARG A 757 -14.94 -18.71 -4.97
CA ARG A 757 -13.66 -18.95 -4.29
C ARG A 757 -13.75 -18.66 -2.79
N SER A 758 -14.50 -17.63 -2.36
CA SER A 758 -14.77 -17.38 -0.94
C SER A 758 -15.41 -18.58 -0.25
N MET A 759 -16.46 -19.17 -0.82
CA MET A 759 -17.09 -20.36 -0.22
C MET A 759 -16.15 -21.58 -0.17
N LEU A 760 -15.34 -21.79 -1.23
CA LEU A 760 -14.36 -22.88 -1.26
C LEU A 760 -13.27 -22.70 -0.20
N VAL A 761 -12.71 -21.49 -0.08
CA VAL A 761 -11.63 -21.17 0.87
C VAL A 761 -12.16 -21.13 2.31
N ASP A 762 -13.33 -20.56 2.56
CA ASP A 762 -13.92 -20.48 3.91
C ASP A 762 -14.19 -21.89 4.48
N TRP A 763 -14.73 -22.80 3.68
CA TRP A 763 -14.92 -24.18 4.11
C TRP A 763 -13.58 -24.88 4.32
N ALA A 764 -12.62 -24.68 3.40
CA ALA A 764 -11.27 -25.22 3.52
C ALA A 764 -10.55 -24.78 4.80
N LEU A 765 -10.80 -23.56 5.23
CA LEU A 765 -10.29 -23.01 6.48
C LEU A 765 -11.03 -23.55 7.70
N GLY A 766 -12.16 -24.23 7.54
CA GLY A 766 -12.97 -24.77 8.64
C GLY A 766 -13.86 -23.73 9.30
N LEU A 767 -14.23 -22.67 8.58
CA LEU A 767 -15.24 -21.72 9.03
C LEU A 767 -16.63 -22.38 9.00
N GLN A 768 -17.45 -22.11 10.01
CA GLN A 768 -18.78 -22.73 10.11
C GLN A 768 -19.87 -21.94 9.37
N ARG A 769 -19.61 -20.68 9.03
CA ARG A 769 -20.45 -19.80 8.21
C ARG A 769 -19.57 -19.05 7.22
N SER A 770 -20.09 -18.86 6.01
CA SER A 770 -19.56 -17.98 4.97
C SER A 770 -20.71 -17.08 4.52
N CYS A 771 -20.82 -15.90 5.14
CA CYS A 771 -21.88 -14.94 4.86
C CYS A 771 -21.47 -14.00 3.73
N TRP A 772 -22.22 -14.01 2.62
CA TRP A 772 -21.99 -13.06 1.53
C TRP A 772 -22.76 -11.75 1.74
N TYR A 773 -22.07 -10.63 1.59
CA TYR A 773 -22.66 -9.29 1.57
C TYR A 773 -22.66 -8.75 0.13
N ALA A 774 -23.78 -8.65 -0.58
CA ALA A 774 -25.14 -9.02 -0.14
C ALA A 774 -26.04 -9.40 -1.33
N TYR A 775 -27.21 -9.96 -1.05
CA TYR A 775 -28.12 -10.41 -2.12
C TYR A 775 -28.60 -9.27 -3.03
N ASP A 776 -28.94 -8.13 -2.43
CA ASP A 776 -29.71 -7.03 -2.99
C ASP A 776 -29.00 -5.67 -2.87
N ASN A 777 -27.66 -5.66 -2.73
CA ASN A 777 -26.89 -4.43 -2.57
C ASN A 777 -27.02 -3.52 -3.80
N THR A 778 -27.63 -2.34 -3.64
CA THR A 778 -27.78 -1.37 -4.75
C THR A 778 -26.72 -0.26 -4.75
N MET A 779 -25.87 -0.20 -3.72
CA MET A 779 -24.88 0.87 -3.56
C MET A 779 -23.54 0.55 -4.22
N TYR A 780 -23.16 -0.72 -4.32
CA TYR A 780 -21.83 -1.13 -4.79
C TYR A 780 -21.92 -2.24 -5.85
N GLU A 781 -21.59 -1.90 -7.09
CA GLU A 781 -21.63 -2.82 -8.24
C GLU A 781 -20.69 -4.03 -8.02
N GLY A 782 -21.21 -5.25 -8.20
CA GLY A 782 -20.44 -6.49 -8.07
C GLY A 782 -20.51 -7.17 -6.70
N LEU A 783 -21.02 -6.48 -5.66
CA LEU A 783 -21.41 -7.13 -4.38
C LEU A 783 -22.81 -7.74 -4.44
N ASP A 784 -23.66 -7.21 -5.32
CA ASP A 784 -25.00 -7.71 -5.59
C ASP A 784 -24.98 -9.11 -6.22
N LEU A 785 -26.01 -9.91 -5.92
CA LEU A 785 -26.26 -11.18 -6.60
C LEU A 785 -27.39 -11.07 -7.64
N LEU A 786 -27.97 -9.88 -7.80
CA LEU A 786 -29.15 -9.61 -8.63
C LEU A 786 -28.94 -8.42 -9.55
N VAL A 787 -29.41 -8.56 -10.79
CA VAL A 787 -29.54 -7.42 -11.71
C VAL A 787 -31.03 -7.12 -11.97
N GLY A 788 -31.39 -5.84 -11.92
CA GLY A 788 -32.75 -5.35 -12.20
C GLY A 788 -32.96 -3.93 -11.70
N THR A 789 -33.79 -3.15 -12.40
CA THR A 789 -34.24 -1.84 -11.93
C THR A 789 -35.69 -1.94 -11.48
N ASP A 790 -35.99 -1.30 -10.35
CA ASP A 790 -37.34 -1.10 -9.84
C ASP A 790 -38.26 -0.62 -11.01
N GLN A 791 -39.45 -1.23 -11.11
CA GLN A 791 -40.61 -0.84 -11.93
C GLN A 791 -40.86 -1.48 -13.31
N THR A 792 -39.96 -2.21 -13.99
CA THR A 792 -40.32 -2.85 -15.29
C THR A 792 -39.71 -4.23 -15.63
N LYS A 793 -38.74 -4.74 -14.86
CA LYS A 793 -38.11 -6.06 -15.12
C LYS A 793 -38.01 -6.89 -13.83
N PRO A 794 -38.25 -8.22 -13.87
CA PRO A 794 -38.08 -9.07 -12.70
C PRO A 794 -36.59 -9.12 -12.29
N TYR A 795 -36.31 -9.10 -10.99
CA TYR A 795 -34.98 -9.34 -10.46
C TYR A 795 -34.52 -10.75 -10.88
N VAL A 796 -33.35 -10.83 -11.53
CA VAL A 796 -32.74 -12.09 -11.93
C VAL A 796 -31.31 -12.18 -11.41
N LEU A 797 -30.85 -13.41 -11.15
CA LEU A 797 -29.47 -13.62 -10.72
C LEU A 797 -28.51 -13.09 -11.78
N ASN A 798 -27.63 -12.18 -11.36
CA ASN A 798 -26.48 -11.79 -12.16
C ASN A 798 -25.46 -12.96 -12.19
N PRO A 799 -24.35 -12.88 -12.95
CA PRO A 799 -23.37 -13.97 -12.98
C PRO A 799 -22.76 -14.33 -11.62
N ALA A 800 -22.65 -13.39 -10.67
CA ALA A 800 -22.23 -13.70 -9.29
C ALA A 800 -23.30 -14.48 -8.53
N GLY A 801 -24.57 -14.11 -8.65
CA GLY A 801 -25.70 -14.85 -8.09
C GLY A 801 -25.81 -16.28 -8.63
N LYS A 802 -25.56 -16.47 -9.93
CA LYS A 802 -25.48 -17.81 -10.55
C LYS A 802 -24.30 -18.61 -10.00
N ALA A 803 -23.15 -17.97 -9.84
CA ALA A 803 -21.96 -18.61 -9.27
C ALA A 803 -22.10 -18.98 -7.79
N TYR A 804 -22.79 -18.13 -7.01
CA TYR A 804 -23.20 -18.46 -5.64
C TYR A 804 -24.08 -19.72 -5.63
N GLN A 805 -25.16 -19.72 -6.44
CA GLN A 805 -26.09 -20.84 -6.55
C GLN A 805 -25.38 -22.14 -6.95
N GLN A 806 -24.52 -22.06 -7.97
CA GLN A 806 -23.84 -23.21 -8.53
C GLN A 806 -22.79 -23.80 -7.57
N THR A 807 -21.97 -22.94 -6.96
CA THR A 807 -20.96 -23.39 -6.00
C THR A 807 -21.60 -23.92 -4.71
N MET A 808 -22.72 -23.33 -4.28
CA MET A 808 -23.53 -23.88 -3.19
C MET A 808 -24.02 -25.30 -3.53
N ALA A 809 -24.51 -25.53 -4.74
CA ALA A 809 -24.94 -26.85 -5.19
C ALA A 809 -23.77 -27.86 -5.27
N TRP A 810 -22.55 -27.42 -5.60
CA TRP A 810 -21.37 -28.26 -5.60
C TRP A 810 -20.95 -28.71 -4.21
N LEU A 811 -21.05 -27.82 -3.23
CA LEU A 811 -20.53 -28.03 -1.89
C LEU A 811 -21.54 -28.64 -0.94
N MET A 812 -22.83 -28.31 -1.05
CA MET A 812 -23.86 -28.75 -0.09
C MET A 812 -23.92 -30.28 0.03
N GLY A 813 -23.64 -30.78 1.24
CA GLY A 813 -23.58 -32.21 1.54
C GLY A 813 -22.34 -32.95 1.00
N ALA A 814 -21.49 -32.30 0.19
CA ALA A 814 -20.21 -32.85 -0.23
C ALA A 814 -19.22 -32.80 0.94
N ARG A 815 -18.20 -33.65 0.91
CA ARG A 815 -17.07 -33.60 1.84
C ARG A 815 -15.82 -33.18 1.08
N MET A 816 -15.20 -32.08 1.49
CA MET A 816 -13.94 -31.64 0.93
C MET A 816 -12.80 -32.48 1.51
N LEU A 817 -12.10 -33.22 0.66
CA LEU A 817 -11.06 -34.18 1.07
C LEU A 817 -9.69 -33.55 1.14
N SER A 818 -9.39 -32.67 0.19
CA SER A 818 -8.14 -31.94 0.11
C SER A 818 -8.38 -30.63 -0.60
N VAL A 819 -7.58 -29.62 -0.28
CA VAL A 819 -7.53 -28.36 -1.02
C VAL A 819 -6.18 -27.72 -0.88
N GLY A 820 -5.61 -27.32 -2.01
CA GLY A 820 -4.35 -26.61 -2.00
C GLY A 820 -3.94 -26.02 -3.33
N GLN A 821 -2.93 -25.16 -3.27
CA GLN A 821 -2.38 -24.46 -4.42
C GLN A 821 -1.17 -25.22 -4.97
N ARG A 822 -1.23 -25.61 -6.23
CA ARG A 822 -0.10 -26.19 -6.96
C ARG A 822 0.98 -25.15 -7.25
N THR A 823 2.15 -25.62 -7.64
CA THR A 823 3.30 -24.76 -8.00
C THR A 823 3.06 -23.86 -9.22
N ASP A 824 2.14 -24.26 -10.10
CA ASP A 824 1.70 -23.47 -11.27
C ASP A 824 0.67 -22.38 -10.92
N GLY A 825 0.31 -22.27 -9.62
CA GLY A 825 -0.64 -21.30 -9.09
C GLY A 825 -2.09 -21.78 -9.10
N ILE A 826 -2.38 -22.94 -9.68
CA ILE A 826 -3.73 -23.52 -9.77
C ILE A 826 -4.11 -24.12 -8.41
N TRP A 827 -5.25 -23.71 -7.88
CA TRP A 827 -5.86 -24.33 -6.73
C TRP A 827 -6.71 -25.51 -7.15
N VAL A 828 -6.66 -26.59 -6.37
CA VAL A 828 -7.45 -27.80 -6.58
C VAL A 828 -8.11 -28.18 -5.25
N ALA A 829 -9.43 -28.27 -5.23
CA ALA A 829 -10.19 -28.83 -4.11
C ALA A 829 -10.85 -30.15 -4.54
N GLU A 830 -10.49 -31.26 -3.90
CA GLU A 830 -11.14 -32.56 -4.12
C GLU A 830 -12.39 -32.69 -3.24
N LEU A 831 -13.50 -33.08 -3.87
CA LEU A 831 -14.79 -33.26 -3.24
C LEU A 831 -15.26 -34.71 -3.37
N ALA A 832 -15.67 -35.30 -2.25
CA ALA A 832 -16.52 -36.47 -2.22
C ALA A 832 -17.98 -36.01 -2.26
N LEU A 833 -18.68 -36.29 -3.35
CA LEU A 833 -20.08 -35.90 -3.52
C LEU A 833 -21.01 -36.77 -2.65
N PRO A 834 -22.21 -36.26 -2.27
CA PRO A 834 -23.20 -37.02 -1.50
C PRO A 834 -23.54 -38.37 -2.13
N ALA A 835 -23.97 -39.35 -1.32
CA ALA A 835 -24.37 -40.66 -1.83
C ALA A 835 -25.57 -40.63 -2.81
N SER A 836 -26.40 -39.58 -2.74
CA SER A 836 -27.48 -39.32 -3.69
C SER A 836 -27.00 -38.84 -5.06
N SER A 837 -25.72 -38.47 -5.19
CA SER A 837 -25.12 -38.07 -6.46
C SER A 837 -24.80 -39.30 -7.31
N ALA A 838 -25.06 -39.18 -8.62
CA ALA A 838 -24.65 -40.16 -9.62
C ALA A 838 -23.13 -40.18 -9.88
N ALA A 839 -22.34 -39.31 -9.24
CA ALA A 839 -20.87 -39.26 -9.29
C ALA A 839 -20.26 -39.39 -7.89
N ARG A 840 -19.12 -40.08 -7.73
CA ARG A 840 -18.45 -40.26 -6.41
C ARG A 840 -17.45 -39.15 -6.06
N ARG A 841 -16.85 -38.51 -7.06
CA ARG A 841 -15.78 -37.53 -6.90
C ARG A 841 -15.94 -36.36 -7.85
N ALA A 842 -15.48 -35.20 -7.40
CA ALA A 842 -15.32 -34.02 -8.22
C ALA A 842 -14.09 -33.21 -7.76
N TRP A 843 -13.59 -32.35 -8.63
CA TRP A 843 -12.46 -31.47 -8.37
C TRP A 843 -12.82 -30.05 -8.79
N ALA A 844 -12.80 -29.11 -7.85
CA ALA A 844 -12.94 -27.69 -8.16
C ALA A 844 -11.54 -27.09 -8.43
N LEU A 845 -11.36 -26.47 -9.59
CA LEU A 845 -10.10 -25.90 -10.05
C LEU A 845 -10.25 -24.42 -10.32
N TRP A 846 -9.31 -23.60 -9.84
CA TRP A 846 -9.27 -22.17 -10.16
C TRP A 846 -7.85 -21.62 -10.14
N SER A 847 -7.64 -20.47 -10.76
CA SER A 847 -6.36 -19.77 -10.79
C SER A 847 -6.59 -18.27 -10.56
N PRO A 848 -6.23 -17.75 -9.36
CA PRO A 848 -6.40 -16.32 -9.03
C PRO A 848 -5.64 -15.39 -9.97
N ALA A 849 -4.52 -15.86 -10.54
CA ALA A 849 -3.67 -15.11 -11.46
C ALA A 849 -4.19 -15.09 -12.92
N GLY A 850 -5.40 -15.60 -13.17
CA GLY A 850 -5.99 -15.70 -14.50
C GLY A 850 -5.86 -17.08 -15.12
N ASN A 851 -6.21 -17.18 -16.41
CA ASN A 851 -6.34 -18.45 -17.12
C ASN A 851 -5.02 -19.24 -17.17
N LYS A 852 -5.07 -20.51 -16.77
CA LYS A 852 -3.95 -21.45 -16.86
C LYS A 852 -4.42 -22.74 -17.51
N SER A 853 -3.62 -23.32 -18.40
CA SER A 853 -3.92 -24.63 -18.95
C SER A 853 -3.69 -25.70 -17.89
N PHE A 854 -4.64 -26.62 -17.76
CA PHE A 854 -4.56 -27.76 -16.86
C PHE A 854 -4.89 -29.05 -17.61
N LYS A 855 -3.92 -29.96 -17.68
CA LYS A 855 -4.12 -31.30 -18.21
C LYS A 855 -4.85 -32.14 -17.16
N VAL A 856 -6.03 -32.62 -17.51
CA VAL A 856 -6.87 -33.42 -16.60
C VAL A 856 -6.16 -34.73 -16.28
N VAL A 857 -6.15 -35.09 -15.01
CA VAL A 857 -5.49 -36.31 -14.53
C VAL A 857 -6.30 -37.52 -14.99
N ALA A 858 -5.71 -38.41 -15.77
CA ALA A 858 -6.40 -39.59 -16.31
C ALA A 858 -7.06 -40.47 -15.22
N ALA A 859 -6.42 -40.56 -14.04
CA ALA A 859 -6.96 -41.29 -12.89
C ALA A 859 -8.29 -40.72 -12.34
N TRP A 860 -8.61 -39.45 -12.62
CA TRP A 860 -9.87 -38.84 -12.20
C TRP A 860 -11.08 -39.38 -12.96
N ARG A 861 -10.87 -40.04 -14.12
CA ARG A 861 -11.94 -40.55 -14.98
C ARG A 861 -13.01 -39.48 -15.25
N ALA A 862 -12.55 -38.28 -15.59
CA ALA A 862 -13.39 -37.10 -15.76
C ALA A 862 -14.44 -37.32 -16.87
N ALA A 863 -15.70 -37.02 -16.56
CA ALA A 863 -16.83 -37.16 -17.47
C ALA A 863 -17.18 -35.85 -18.17
N TYR A 864 -17.30 -34.80 -17.38
CA TYR A 864 -17.61 -33.45 -17.83
C TYR A 864 -17.01 -32.45 -16.85
N TRP A 865 -17.02 -31.18 -17.26
CA TRP A 865 -16.73 -30.06 -16.39
C TRP A 865 -17.84 -29.01 -16.44
N GLN A 866 -17.93 -28.19 -15.38
CA GLN A 866 -18.90 -27.10 -15.24
C GLN A 866 -18.19 -25.80 -14.87
N ASP A 867 -18.57 -24.68 -15.49
CA ASP A 867 -18.16 -23.32 -15.07
C ASP A 867 -19.13 -22.79 -14.01
N ALA A 868 -18.63 -22.26 -12.89
CA ALA A 868 -19.47 -21.79 -11.80
C ALA A 868 -20.47 -20.69 -12.23
N SER A 869 -20.08 -19.81 -13.16
CA SER A 869 -20.91 -18.68 -13.60
C SER A 869 -22.03 -19.06 -14.56
N SER A 870 -21.88 -20.15 -15.31
CA SER A 870 -22.87 -20.60 -16.30
C SER A 870 -23.65 -21.84 -15.87
N GLY A 871 -23.06 -22.71 -15.04
CA GLY A 871 -23.58 -24.03 -14.72
C GLY A 871 -23.60 -25.01 -15.89
N ALA A 872 -23.13 -24.62 -17.07
CA ALA A 872 -23.17 -25.43 -18.27
C ALA A 872 -22.24 -26.65 -18.14
N MET A 873 -22.77 -27.84 -18.44
CA MET A 873 -22.00 -29.08 -18.47
C MET A 873 -21.34 -29.28 -19.83
N VAL A 874 -20.02 -29.42 -19.84
CA VAL A 874 -19.23 -29.68 -21.05
C VAL A 874 -18.59 -31.06 -20.94
N PRO A 875 -18.99 -32.06 -21.76
CA PRO A 875 -18.42 -33.40 -21.71
C PRO A 875 -16.97 -33.41 -22.21
N PHE A 876 -16.17 -34.34 -21.68
CA PHE A 876 -14.86 -34.66 -22.25
C PHE A 876 -15.01 -35.67 -23.38
N GLU A 877 -14.36 -35.41 -24.52
CA GLU A 877 -14.35 -36.34 -25.67
C GLU A 877 -13.42 -37.54 -25.40
N ALA A 878 -13.86 -38.74 -25.76
CA ALA A 878 -13.08 -39.96 -25.58
C ALA A 878 -11.86 -39.97 -26.53
N GLY A 879 -10.65 -40.19 -25.99
CA GLY A 879 -9.41 -40.37 -26.77
C GLY A 879 -8.61 -39.10 -27.05
N VAL A 880 -9.05 -37.93 -26.59
CA VAL A 880 -8.31 -36.66 -26.71
C VAL A 880 -7.62 -36.33 -25.38
N ASP A 881 -6.40 -35.79 -25.45
CA ASP A 881 -5.67 -35.23 -24.31
C ASP A 881 -6.52 -34.13 -23.65
N SER A 882 -7.28 -34.51 -22.63
CA SER A 882 -8.32 -33.67 -22.03
C SER A 882 -7.70 -32.56 -21.20
N SER A 883 -7.72 -31.33 -21.72
CA SER A 883 -7.25 -30.14 -21.01
C SER A 883 -8.40 -29.19 -20.74
N VAL A 884 -8.37 -28.52 -19.59
CA VAL A 884 -9.28 -27.41 -19.25
C VAL A 884 -8.46 -26.16 -18.95
N ILE A 885 -9.13 -25.01 -18.92
CA ILE A 885 -8.50 -23.72 -18.63
C ILE A 885 -9.14 -23.11 -17.38
N PRO A 886 -8.76 -23.55 -16.16
CA PRO A 886 -9.18 -22.86 -14.95
C PRO A 886 -8.70 -21.40 -14.98
N GLY A 887 -9.61 -20.49 -14.66
CA GLY A 887 -9.33 -19.07 -14.53
C GLY A 887 -9.77 -18.54 -13.16
N ILE A 888 -10.11 -17.26 -13.11
CA ILE A 888 -10.62 -16.61 -11.89
C ILE A 888 -11.98 -17.17 -11.44
N VAL A 889 -12.77 -17.73 -12.36
CA VAL A 889 -14.01 -18.45 -12.08
C VAL A 889 -13.70 -19.94 -11.94
N PRO A 890 -14.04 -20.58 -10.80
CA PRO A 890 -13.79 -22.00 -10.63
C PRO A 890 -14.50 -22.89 -11.65
N LEU A 891 -13.84 -23.97 -12.04
CA LEU A 891 -14.39 -25.07 -12.83
C LEU A 891 -14.55 -26.30 -11.92
N LEU A 892 -15.68 -27.00 -12.00
CA LEU A 892 -15.85 -28.31 -11.36
C LEU A 892 -15.71 -29.43 -12.39
N ILE A 893 -14.69 -30.27 -12.25
CA ILE A 893 -14.54 -31.51 -13.00
C ILE A 893 -15.22 -32.64 -12.23
N VAL A 894 -16.07 -33.44 -12.88
CA VAL A 894 -16.82 -34.53 -12.24
C VAL A 894 -16.43 -35.88 -12.83
N SER A 895 -16.21 -36.90 -11.99
CA SER A 895 -15.85 -38.26 -12.43
C SER A 895 -17.05 -39.05 -12.97
N TYR A 896 -16.83 -39.96 -13.92
CA TYR A 896 -17.78 -41.03 -14.26
C TYR A 896 -18.01 -42.01 -13.10
N PHE A 897 -19.20 -42.63 -13.02
CA PHE A 897 -19.32 -43.98 -12.47
C PHE A 897 -19.13 -45.00 -13.59
N ALA A 898 -18.40 -46.08 -13.29
CA ALA A 898 -18.75 -47.39 -13.81
C ALA A 898 -19.68 -48.03 -12.77
N ALA A 899 -20.86 -48.47 -13.21
CA ALA A 899 -21.56 -49.52 -12.50
C ALA A 899 -20.72 -50.79 -12.65
N SER A 900 -20.23 -51.31 -11.54
CA SER A 900 -19.95 -52.73 -11.34
C SER A 900 -20.08 -53.02 -9.85
#